data_AF-A0A3A9F1S1-F1
#
_entry.id   AF-A0A3A9F1S1-F1
#
_cell.length_a   1.000
_cell.length_b   1.000
_cell.length_c   1.000
_cell.angle_alpha   90.00
_cell.angle_beta   90.00
_cell.angle_gamma   90.00
#
_symmetry.space_group_name_H-M   'P 1'
#
loop_
_entity.id
_entity.type
_entity.pdbx_description
1 polymer ?
#
loop_
_entity_poly.entity_id
_entity_poly.type
_entity_poly.pdbx_seq_one_letter_code
_entity_poly.pdbx_strand_id
1 'polypeptide(L)'
;MRKQLIKAAFTLLCVLSLLTEKENNTVYAREEQAAETFTGDVAMLKQEDNGYVMQVTVGNSGADFTGTVQVVFAGFDTGNCAYQTQITLPSQGKKQFTFHMTDTAADTTRGGLCALNFLDEKGDVLQSIEFGNVLEHAVTDGLVGVLSDDFAGLSFMEADGDPIDIQGRQFPVKLVELNEENLNEYLDGMYYLIIDQFDVSALSDDSIELIQDWVEDGGWLMIGTGENAARTLSGFDQDFLDVGILGISVPGEGNIASANAEPSGYSYTMYTNDGIDFTDMAIAELDYSKMSGSFYDSSENPAICGPVNNGGIAVYFYSFSDAELQKLSSYSIASIYKEFINFAYKYDEYSEWEYSRERALSFIDNINTSVDFTWLKVMILVYVVLIGPVLYLILRKCGKCEWYWICVPALGVLFIVGVYFLGQGARVKDTMVYSVTAQRADGDSKDTYFLAYHAGTKPWEVRLRSEYEMAGPGSGGGGYYYGGYIRSVEDYFYTVSDDGDGLLAGIKPEENFDSGSFYAVGGAESRGQIFCENLKYDRRGTVGGKITNETDCDMSYMAVWYQNNIMIFSDVKAGETIDLKRDIQNDRYVFGGSFYSVDDLLYDVVSIYSYHADLGYEQDDMAALLIGLGVADREKPSGPDQMIIVSGAKPSDMDQAIIVGVVRDYDRVTEGKCSETSYGCLYSYAEIGGGRNASH
;
A
#
# COMPACT_ATOMS: atom_id res chain seq x y z
N MET A 1 63.19 24.80 -3.74
CA MET A 1 61.73 24.76 -3.95
C MET A 1 61.17 23.35 -4.11
N ARG A 2 61.67 22.50 -5.01
CA ARG A 2 61.14 21.12 -5.25
C ARG A 2 61.06 20.23 -4.00
N LYS A 3 62.06 20.27 -3.11
CA LYS A 3 62.07 19.49 -1.85
C LYS A 3 61.09 19.99 -0.77
N GLN A 4 60.71 21.28 -0.80
CA GLN A 4 59.72 21.82 0.14
C GLN A 4 58.28 21.56 -0.34
N LEU A 5 58.05 21.59 -1.67
CA LEU A 5 56.78 21.18 -2.27
C LEU A 5 56.50 19.69 -2.06
N ILE A 6 57.51 18.83 -2.18
CA ILE A 6 57.36 17.39 -1.89
C ILE A 6 57.05 17.15 -0.42
N LYS A 7 57.69 17.88 0.51
CA LYS A 7 57.37 17.78 1.94
C LYS A 7 55.95 18.26 2.23
N ALA A 8 55.53 19.40 1.68
CA ALA A 8 54.17 19.92 1.88
C ALA A 8 53.10 18.98 1.29
N ALA A 9 53.35 18.41 0.11
CA ALA A 9 52.47 17.41 -0.50
C ALA A 9 52.39 16.13 0.33
N PHE A 10 53.51 15.66 0.90
CA PHE A 10 53.55 14.47 1.75
C PHE A 10 52.83 14.71 3.09
N THR A 11 52.99 15.89 3.70
CA THR A 11 52.25 16.25 4.92
C THR A 11 50.76 16.38 4.65
N LEU A 12 50.36 16.95 3.50
CA LEU A 12 48.96 17.03 3.09
C LEU A 12 48.37 15.63 2.85
N LEU A 13 49.12 14.72 2.23
CA LEU A 13 48.73 13.33 2.01
C LEU A 13 48.60 12.55 3.33
N CYS A 14 49.50 12.79 4.29
CA CYS A 14 49.43 12.19 5.64
C CYS A 14 48.25 12.73 6.46
N VAL A 15 47.88 14.00 6.30
CA VAL A 15 46.70 14.58 6.97
C VAL A 15 45.40 14.07 6.31
N LEU A 16 45.39 13.91 4.97
CA LEU A 16 44.26 13.31 4.25
C LEU A 16 44.08 11.82 4.58
N SER A 17 45.15 11.07 4.85
CA SER A 17 45.08 9.67 5.29
C SER A 17 44.83 9.49 6.80
N LEU A 18 44.89 10.58 7.59
CA LEU A 18 44.38 10.61 8.96
C LEU A 18 42.90 11.02 9.04
N LEU A 19 42.35 11.57 7.95
CA LEU A 19 40.93 11.93 7.79
C LEU A 19 40.09 10.82 7.14
N THR A 20 40.71 9.73 6.69
CA THR A 20 39.98 8.49 6.36
C THR A 20 39.66 7.77 7.66
N GLU A 21 38.40 7.85 8.07
CA GLU A 21 37.82 7.10 9.18
C GLU A 21 38.24 5.63 9.12
N LYS A 22 38.78 5.15 10.24
CA LYS A 22 38.92 3.73 10.49
C LYS A 22 37.51 3.19 10.69
N GLU A 23 36.98 2.47 9.70
CA GLU A 23 35.86 1.57 9.92
C GLU A 23 36.27 0.59 11.04
N ASN A 24 35.76 0.85 12.24
CA ASN A 24 35.79 -0.15 13.30
C ASN A 24 34.72 -1.17 12.95
N ASN A 25 35.10 -2.22 12.25
CA ASN A 25 34.30 -3.44 12.19
C ASN A 25 34.33 -4.08 13.57
N THR A 26 33.46 -3.60 14.47
CA THR A 26 33.06 -4.34 15.67
C THR A 26 32.23 -5.52 15.20
N VAL A 27 32.88 -6.66 15.08
CA VAL A 27 32.21 -7.96 14.97
C VAL A 27 31.53 -8.20 16.31
N TYR A 28 30.22 -8.03 16.36
CA TYR A 28 29.43 -8.57 17.47
C TYR A 28 29.41 -10.09 17.31
N ALA A 29 30.09 -10.78 18.22
CA ALA A 29 29.84 -12.19 18.43
C ALA A 29 28.39 -12.31 18.91
N ARG A 30 27.55 -12.99 18.14
CA ARG A 30 26.19 -13.38 18.55
C ARG A 30 26.36 -14.28 19.78
N GLU A 31 26.11 -13.70 20.97
CA GLU A 31 26.10 -14.45 22.22
C GLU A 31 25.04 -15.55 22.14
N GLU A 32 25.36 -16.70 22.70
CA GLU A 32 24.51 -17.89 22.83
C GLU A 32 23.07 -17.50 23.23
N GLN A 33 22.09 -18.05 22.51
CA GLN A 33 20.66 -17.97 22.83
C GLN A 33 20.45 -18.13 24.34
N ALA A 34 20.09 -17.04 25.00
CA ALA A 34 19.59 -17.08 26.36
C ALA A 34 18.35 -17.98 26.39
N ALA A 35 18.18 -18.75 27.46
CA ALA A 35 17.01 -19.60 27.66
C ALA A 35 15.73 -18.82 27.39
N GLU A 36 14.81 -19.35 26.57
CA GLU A 36 13.52 -18.75 26.21
C GLU A 36 12.78 -18.33 27.49
N THR A 37 12.91 -17.04 27.82
CA THR A 37 12.44 -16.49 29.09
C THR A 37 11.08 -15.85 28.91
N PHE A 38 10.82 -15.31 27.71
CA PHE A 38 9.58 -14.66 27.36
C PHE A 38 8.73 -15.56 26.46
N THR A 39 7.41 -15.38 26.54
CA THR A 39 6.43 -15.99 25.65
C THR A 39 5.55 -14.89 25.09
N GLY A 40 4.99 -15.07 23.91
CA GLY A 40 4.01 -14.14 23.41
C GLY A 40 3.29 -14.60 22.17
N ASP A 41 2.22 -13.89 21.86
CA ASP A 41 1.29 -14.14 20.77
C ASP A 41 0.79 -12.79 20.23
N VAL A 42 0.62 -12.72 18.91
CA VAL A 42 0.10 -11.55 18.19
C VAL A 42 -1.02 -12.00 17.28
N ALA A 43 -2.20 -11.41 17.44
CA ALA A 43 -3.38 -11.75 16.66
C ALA A 43 -4.16 -10.50 16.26
N MET A 44 -4.77 -10.53 15.07
CA MET A 44 -5.79 -9.54 14.70
C MET A 44 -7.05 -9.77 15.55
N LEU A 45 -7.46 -8.75 16.31
CA LEU A 45 -8.66 -8.81 17.15
C LEU A 45 -9.92 -8.41 16.37
N LYS A 46 -9.80 -7.37 15.54
CA LYS A 46 -10.91 -6.78 14.80
C LYS A 46 -10.38 -5.94 13.62
N GLN A 47 -11.08 -5.98 12.49
CA GLN A 47 -10.94 -5.01 11.40
C GLN A 47 -11.88 -3.80 11.61
N GLU A 48 -11.37 -2.60 11.35
CA GLU A 48 -12.05 -1.31 11.39
C GLU A 48 -12.01 -0.67 10.00
N ASP A 49 -12.85 0.33 9.75
CA ASP A 49 -13.01 0.92 8.41
C ASP A 49 -11.67 1.37 7.79
N ASN A 50 -10.79 1.98 8.61
CA ASN A 50 -9.49 2.51 8.17
C ASN A 50 -8.28 1.76 8.77
N GLY A 51 -8.48 0.54 9.31
CA GLY A 51 -7.37 -0.23 9.88
C GLY A 51 -7.76 -1.46 10.70
N TYR A 52 -6.87 -1.87 11.61
CA TYR A 52 -6.95 -3.12 12.36
C TYR A 52 -6.60 -2.90 13.82
N VAL A 53 -7.33 -3.56 14.71
CA VAL A 53 -6.98 -3.67 16.13
C VAL A 53 -6.19 -4.95 16.32
N MET A 54 -4.91 -4.81 16.68
CA MET A 54 -4.02 -5.92 16.94
C MET A 54 -3.93 -6.17 18.44
N GLN A 55 -3.97 -7.43 18.84
CA GLN A 55 -3.82 -7.85 20.23
C GLN A 55 -2.46 -8.53 20.43
N VAL A 56 -1.78 -8.13 21.49
CA VAL A 56 -0.50 -8.68 21.91
C VAL A 56 -0.63 -9.26 23.30
N THR A 57 -0.32 -10.55 23.44
CA THR A 57 -0.24 -11.23 24.73
C THR A 57 1.20 -11.60 25.00
N VAL A 58 1.74 -11.22 26.16
CA VAL A 58 3.13 -11.50 26.55
C VAL A 58 3.22 -12.07 27.96
N GLY A 59 4.17 -12.99 28.16
CA GLY A 59 4.45 -13.63 29.43
C GLY A 59 5.94 -13.68 29.76
N ASN A 60 6.28 -13.62 31.04
CA ASN A 60 7.65 -13.66 31.53
C ASN A 60 7.85 -14.83 32.50
N SER A 61 8.79 -15.73 32.21
CA SER A 61 9.16 -16.86 33.07
C SER A 61 10.48 -16.67 33.82
N GLY A 62 11.15 -15.53 33.65
CA GLY A 62 12.43 -15.17 34.28
C GLY A 62 12.29 -14.12 35.38
N ALA A 63 13.32 -13.28 35.54
CA ALA A 63 13.33 -12.16 36.48
C ALA A 63 12.42 -11.02 36.00
N ASP A 64 12.07 -10.09 36.89
CA ASP A 64 11.28 -8.91 36.54
C ASP A 64 11.89 -8.16 35.35
N PHE A 65 11.06 -7.86 34.36
CA PHE A 65 11.43 -7.19 33.11
C PHE A 65 10.79 -5.81 33.05
N THR A 66 11.58 -4.81 32.67
CA THR A 66 11.10 -3.48 32.27
C THR A 66 11.83 -3.12 30.98
N GLY A 67 11.06 -2.75 29.97
CA GLY A 67 11.59 -2.50 28.63
C GLY A 67 10.46 -2.31 27.63
N THR A 68 10.76 -2.54 26.36
CA THR A 68 9.81 -2.33 25.26
C THR A 68 9.44 -3.65 24.62
N VAL A 69 8.15 -3.87 24.40
CA VAL A 69 7.67 -4.89 23.48
C VAL A 69 7.44 -4.22 22.14
N GLN A 70 8.04 -4.79 21.10
CA GLN A 70 7.98 -4.29 19.74
C GLN A 70 7.37 -5.36 18.83
N VAL A 71 6.36 -4.99 18.06
CA VAL A 71 5.78 -5.83 17.00
C VAL A 71 6.23 -5.25 15.67
N VAL A 72 7.00 -6.02 14.90
CA VAL A 72 7.46 -5.62 13.56
C VAL A 72 6.69 -6.43 12.54
N PHE A 73 6.07 -5.73 11.59
CA PHE A 73 5.49 -6.36 10.42
C PHE A 73 6.39 -6.12 9.22
N ALA A 74 6.78 -7.19 8.53
CA ALA A 74 7.70 -7.14 7.40
C ALA A 74 7.05 -7.68 6.14
N GLY A 75 6.89 -6.85 5.12
CA GLY A 75 6.17 -7.18 3.89
C GLY A 75 7.04 -7.26 2.64
N PHE A 76 6.40 -7.15 1.48
CA PHE A 76 7.08 -7.10 0.19
C PHE A 76 7.69 -5.73 -0.11
N ASP A 77 7.40 -4.71 0.70
CA ASP A 77 7.69 -3.33 0.36
C ASP A 77 8.80 -2.64 1.18
N THR A 78 9.11 -1.43 0.77
CA THR A 78 10.11 -0.53 1.34
C THR A 78 9.61 0.10 2.63
N GLY A 79 10.23 -0.31 3.74
CA GLY A 79 10.05 0.30 5.05
C GLY A 79 9.08 -0.47 5.94
N ASN A 80 9.56 -1.55 6.57
CA ASN A 80 8.80 -2.25 7.61
C ASN A 80 8.48 -1.28 8.76
N CYS A 81 7.35 -1.51 9.44
CA CYS A 81 6.91 -0.68 10.56
C CYS A 81 7.01 -1.46 11.87
N ALA A 82 7.55 -0.81 12.89
CA ALA A 82 7.64 -1.33 14.23
C ALA A 82 6.68 -0.59 15.19
N TYR A 83 5.70 -1.33 15.72
CA TYR A 83 4.80 -0.86 16.77
C TYR A 83 5.41 -1.14 18.14
N GLN A 84 5.58 -0.11 18.97
CA GLN A 84 6.32 -0.20 20.23
C GLN A 84 5.46 0.18 21.43
N THR A 85 5.54 -0.62 22.49
CA THR A 85 4.84 -0.38 23.76
C THR A 85 5.78 -0.64 24.94
N GLN A 86 5.95 0.36 25.81
CA GLN A 86 6.70 0.19 27.05
C GLN A 86 5.90 -0.63 28.06
N ILE A 87 6.53 -1.66 28.64
CA ILE A 87 5.88 -2.52 29.62
C ILE A 87 6.80 -2.88 30.78
N THR A 88 6.17 -3.12 31.94
CA THR A 88 6.78 -3.81 33.07
C THR A 88 6.09 -5.17 33.23
N LEU A 89 6.87 -6.25 33.20
CA LEU A 89 6.42 -7.63 33.36
C LEU A 89 7.11 -8.27 34.58
N PRO A 90 6.41 -8.51 35.69
CA PRO A 90 6.99 -9.20 36.83
C PRO A 90 7.32 -10.65 36.49
N SER A 91 8.18 -11.28 37.30
CA SER A 91 8.49 -12.70 37.22
C SER A 91 7.21 -13.54 37.28
N GLN A 92 7.06 -14.49 36.36
CA GLN A 92 5.84 -15.32 36.17
C GLN A 92 4.59 -14.51 35.78
N GLY A 93 4.74 -13.23 35.40
CA GLY A 93 3.66 -12.35 35.01
C GLY A 93 3.22 -12.55 33.56
N LYS A 94 1.95 -12.21 33.29
CA LYS A 94 1.40 -12.08 31.93
C LYS A 94 0.74 -10.70 31.78
N LYS A 95 0.84 -10.13 30.59
CA LYS A 95 0.18 -8.87 30.21
C LYS A 95 -0.40 -9.01 28.81
N GLN A 96 -1.53 -8.36 28.60
CA GLN A 96 -2.21 -8.28 27.31
C GLN A 96 -2.52 -6.82 27.04
N PHE A 97 -2.34 -6.38 25.81
CA PHE A 97 -2.65 -5.03 25.35
C PHE A 97 -2.99 -5.04 23.86
N THR A 98 -3.50 -3.92 23.37
CA THR A 98 -3.84 -3.74 21.96
C THR A 98 -3.10 -2.54 21.38
N PHE A 99 -2.87 -2.54 20.07
CA PHE A 99 -2.48 -1.36 19.31
C PHE A 99 -3.29 -1.31 18.02
N HIS A 100 -3.39 -0.11 17.45
CA HIS A 100 -4.14 0.14 16.22
C HIS A 100 -3.16 0.32 15.07
N MET A 101 -3.43 -0.34 13.95
CA MET A 101 -2.63 -0.31 12.74
C MET A 101 -3.49 0.18 11.58
N THR A 102 -2.97 1.07 10.73
CA THR A 102 -3.71 1.58 9.56
C THR A 102 -3.88 0.51 8.49
N ASP A 103 -4.91 0.66 7.65
CA ASP A 103 -5.11 -0.11 6.42
C ASP A 103 -3.85 -0.09 5.54
N THR A 104 -3.28 1.10 5.35
CA THR A 104 -2.07 1.35 4.56
C THR A 104 -0.88 0.59 5.13
N ALA A 105 -0.70 0.60 6.46
CA ALA A 105 0.34 -0.17 7.12
C ALA A 105 0.12 -1.69 6.97
N ALA A 106 -1.13 -2.15 7.08
CA ALA A 106 -1.46 -3.55 6.87
C ALA A 106 -1.19 -3.98 5.42
N ASP A 107 -1.56 -3.17 4.43
CA ASP A 107 -1.32 -3.40 3.01
C ASP A 107 0.17 -3.49 2.68
N THR A 108 1.02 -2.64 3.28
CA THR A 108 2.49 -2.74 3.15
C THR A 108 3.04 -4.09 3.64
N THR A 109 2.24 -4.80 4.46
CA THR A 109 2.63 -6.04 5.15
C THR A 109 1.83 -7.25 4.68
N ARG A 110 0.92 -7.12 3.70
CA ARG A 110 0.10 -8.24 3.19
C ARG A 110 1.00 -9.32 2.58
N GLY A 111 0.89 -10.54 3.11
CA GLY A 111 1.81 -11.66 2.83
C GLY A 111 3.18 -11.56 3.53
N GLY A 112 3.30 -10.74 4.58
CA GLY A 112 4.49 -10.50 5.38
C GLY A 112 4.68 -11.34 6.65
N LEU A 113 5.88 -11.30 7.22
CA LEU A 113 6.21 -11.89 8.53
C LEU A 113 5.85 -10.91 9.65
N CYS A 114 5.50 -11.45 10.82
CA CYS A 114 5.36 -10.67 12.04
C CYS A 114 6.38 -11.14 13.06
N ALA A 115 7.04 -10.24 13.78
CA ALA A 115 7.89 -10.60 14.91
C ALA A 115 7.56 -9.79 16.16
N LEU A 116 7.56 -10.47 17.29
CA LEU A 116 7.46 -9.89 18.62
C LEU A 116 8.84 -9.89 19.28
N ASN A 117 9.41 -8.70 19.42
CA ASN A 117 10.70 -8.47 20.02
C ASN A 117 10.54 -7.94 21.46
N PHE A 118 11.37 -8.42 22.37
CA PHE A 118 11.54 -7.88 23.71
C PHE A 118 12.86 -7.11 23.76
N LEU A 119 12.80 -5.80 23.98
CA LEU A 119 13.97 -4.92 24.03
C LEU A 119 14.21 -4.44 25.47
N ASP A 120 15.47 -4.32 25.86
CA ASP A 120 15.84 -3.70 27.13
C ASP A 120 15.68 -2.17 27.11
N GLU A 121 15.94 -1.50 28.24
CA GLU A 121 15.86 -0.03 28.34
C GLU A 121 16.85 0.73 27.44
N LYS A 122 17.86 0.05 26.87
CA LYS A 122 18.82 0.64 25.92
C LYS A 122 18.39 0.43 24.47
N GLY A 123 17.36 -0.37 24.22
CA GLY A 123 16.91 -0.76 22.89
C GLY A 123 17.63 -2.00 22.34
N ASP A 124 18.36 -2.75 23.16
CA ASP A 124 18.99 -4.00 22.73
C ASP A 124 17.95 -5.13 22.75
N VAL A 125 17.85 -5.90 21.65
CA VAL A 125 16.92 -7.03 21.53
C VAL A 125 17.38 -8.19 22.43
N LEU A 126 16.54 -8.57 23.40
CA LEU A 126 16.76 -9.68 24.32
C LEU A 126 16.23 -11.02 23.77
N GLN A 127 15.05 -11.00 23.15
CA GLN A 127 14.40 -12.16 22.55
C GLN A 127 13.49 -11.73 21.40
N SER A 128 13.42 -12.53 20.33
CA SER A 128 12.48 -12.37 19.23
C SER A 128 11.64 -13.63 19.07
N ILE A 129 10.35 -13.47 18.84
CA ILE A 129 9.39 -14.55 18.54
C ILE A 129 8.79 -14.22 17.17
N GLU A 130 9.04 -15.07 16.19
CA GLU A 130 8.53 -14.89 14.83
C GLU A 130 7.19 -15.61 14.65
N PHE A 131 6.29 -14.97 13.90
CA PHE A 131 4.97 -15.44 13.51
C PHE A 131 4.85 -15.42 11.99
N GLY A 132 3.91 -16.21 11.48
CA GLY A 132 3.48 -16.14 10.08
C GLY A 132 2.70 -14.85 9.79
N ASN A 133 1.82 -14.90 8.78
CA ASN A 133 0.90 -13.79 8.57
C ASN A 133 -0.10 -13.75 9.74
N VAL A 134 -0.10 -12.67 10.51
CA VAL A 134 -1.05 -12.50 11.63
C VAL A 134 -2.33 -11.74 11.20
N LEU A 135 -2.35 -11.25 9.96
CA LEU A 135 -3.48 -10.56 9.33
C LEU A 135 -4.34 -11.49 8.46
N GLU A 136 -3.79 -12.60 8.02
CA GLU A 136 -4.51 -13.70 7.38
C GLU A 136 -4.22 -14.95 8.22
N HIS A 137 -5.24 -15.59 8.79
CA HIS A 137 -5.09 -16.79 9.64
C HIS A 137 -4.04 -17.75 9.06
N ALA A 138 -2.84 -17.78 9.65
CA ALA A 138 -1.68 -18.43 9.05
C ALA A 138 -1.89 -19.95 8.92
N VAL A 139 -2.13 -20.42 7.69
CA VAL A 139 -1.93 -21.81 7.30
C VAL A 139 -0.44 -21.99 6.96
N THR A 140 0.20 -22.98 7.58
CA THR A 140 1.65 -23.21 7.48
C THR A 140 2.07 -24.11 6.30
N ASP A 141 1.11 -24.71 5.58
CA ASP A 141 1.30 -25.57 4.40
C ASP A 141 0.22 -25.22 3.34
N GLY A 142 0.47 -25.45 2.03
CA GLY A 142 -0.55 -25.31 0.99
C GLY A 142 -1.54 -26.48 1.03
N LEU A 143 -2.38 -26.53 2.05
CA LEU A 143 -3.35 -27.61 2.27
C LEU A 143 -4.47 -27.53 1.23
N VAL A 144 -4.64 -28.63 0.50
CA VAL A 144 -5.68 -28.81 -0.51
C VAL A 144 -6.58 -29.97 -0.07
N GLY A 145 -7.84 -29.66 0.21
CA GLY A 145 -8.86 -30.66 0.48
C GLY A 145 -9.25 -31.40 -0.80
N VAL A 146 -9.54 -32.69 -0.69
CA VAL A 146 -9.95 -33.51 -1.84
C VAL A 146 -11.16 -34.38 -1.49
N LEU A 147 -12.25 -34.18 -2.20
CA LEU A 147 -13.42 -35.07 -2.23
C LEU A 147 -13.36 -35.88 -3.52
N SER A 148 -12.92 -37.15 -3.43
CA SER A 148 -12.80 -38.04 -4.59
C SER A 148 -12.98 -39.51 -4.21
N ASP A 149 -13.65 -40.27 -5.08
CA ASP A 149 -13.71 -41.73 -5.00
C ASP A 149 -12.35 -42.38 -5.36
N ASP A 150 -11.45 -41.64 -6.02
CA ASP A 150 -10.09 -42.04 -6.39
C ASP A 150 -9.03 -41.02 -5.90
N PHE A 151 -8.99 -40.80 -4.58
CA PHE A 151 -7.98 -39.93 -3.96
C PHE A 151 -6.54 -40.32 -4.34
N ALA A 152 -6.27 -41.63 -4.48
CA ALA A 152 -4.94 -42.13 -4.83
C ALA A 152 -4.52 -41.73 -6.26
N GLY A 153 -5.46 -41.65 -7.21
CA GLY A 153 -5.22 -41.19 -8.58
C GLY A 153 -4.78 -39.72 -8.66
N LEU A 154 -5.07 -38.92 -7.63
CA LEU A 154 -4.77 -37.49 -7.56
C LEU A 154 -3.43 -37.15 -6.91
N SER A 155 -2.62 -38.14 -6.49
CA SER A 155 -1.37 -37.86 -5.76
C SER A 155 -0.39 -36.96 -6.53
N PHE A 156 -0.40 -37.00 -7.86
CA PHE A 156 0.43 -36.13 -8.70
C PHE A 156 0.06 -34.65 -8.58
N MET A 157 -1.15 -34.31 -8.11
CA MET A 157 -1.60 -32.93 -7.86
C MET A 157 -0.85 -32.25 -6.70
N GLU A 158 0.01 -32.97 -5.96
CA GLU A 158 1.02 -32.39 -5.05
C GLU A 158 2.23 -31.78 -5.79
N ALA A 159 2.23 -31.81 -7.13
CA ALA A 159 3.23 -31.21 -8.01
C ALA A 159 4.66 -31.69 -7.72
N ASP A 160 4.86 -32.92 -7.22
CA ASP A 160 6.17 -33.48 -6.84
C ASP A 160 7.02 -32.55 -5.93
N GLY A 161 6.37 -31.69 -5.14
CA GLY A 161 7.01 -30.73 -4.25
C GLY A 161 7.41 -29.40 -4.90
N ASP A 162 7.09 -29.18 -6.18
CA ASP A 162 7.16 -27.82 -6.75
C ASP A 162 6.14 -26.93 -6.04
N PRO A 163 6.57 -25.79 -5.48
CA PRO A 163 5.66 -24.94 -4.73
C PRO A 163 4.67 -24.22 -5.63
N ILE A 164 3.46 -24.01 -5.11
CA ILE A 164 2.48 -23.09 -5.68
C ILE A 164 2.70 -21.70 -5.11
N ASP A 165 2.48 -20.69 -5.96
CA ASP A 165 2.50 -19.29 -5.53
C ASP A 165 1.09 -18.91 -5.04
N ILE A 166 0.94 -18.61 -3.77
CA ILE A 166 -0.25 -17.97 -3.23
C ILE A 166 0.18 -16.61 -2.70
N GLN A 167 -0.26 -15.53 -3.35
CA GLN A 167 0.03 -14.15 -2.95
C GLN A 167 1.54 -13.84 -2.75
N GLY A 168 2.40 -14.30 -3.66
CA GLY A 168 3.85 -14.06 -3.63
C GLY A 168 4.65 -14.98 -2.70
N ARG A 169 3.98 -15.97 -2.09
CA ARG A 169 4.56 -17.00 -1.22
C ARG A 169 4.51 -18.36 -1.89
N GLN A 170 5.58 -19.13 -1.69
CA GLN A 170 5.78 -20.44 -2.32
C GLN A 170 5.45 -21.53 -1.30
N PHE A 171 4.36 -22.26 -1.51
CA PHE A 171 3.89 -23.32 -0.61
C PHE A 171 4.02 -24.69 -1.29
N PRO A 172 4.65 -25.69 -0.63
CA PRO A 172 4.50 -27.06 -1.10
C PRO A 172 3.02 -27.47 -0.97
N VAL A 173 2.50 -28.10 -2.02
CA VAL A 173 1.12 -28.60 -2.02
C VAL A 173 1.06 -29.89 -1.22
N LYS A 174 0.04 -30.01 -0.38
CA LYS A 174 -0.25 -31.25 0.35
C LYS A 174 -1.73 -31.56 0.29
N LEU A 175 -2.06 -32.74 -0.19
CA LEU A 175 -3.45 -33.17 -0.32
C LEU A 175 -3.95 -33.80 0.98
N VAL A 176 -5.19 -33.47 1.33
CA VAL A 176 -5.90 -34.04 2.47
C VAL A 176 -7.19 -34.65 1.97
N GLU A 177 -7.36 -35.96 2.19
CA GLU A 177 -8.58 -36.67 1.82
C GLU A 177 -9.72 -36.25 2.75
N LEU A 178 -10.80 -35.75 2.16
CA LEU A 178 -12.01 -35.33 2.84
C LEU A 178 -13.17 -36.27 2.56
N ASN A 179 -14.12 -36.29 3.47
CA ASN A 179 -15.39 -36.98 3.40
C ASN A 179 -16.41 -36.31 4.33
N GLU A 180 -17.64 -36.78 4.31
CA GLU A 180 -18.74 -36.28 5.16
C GLU A 180 -18.39 -36.17 6.65
N GLU A 181 -17.56 -37.08 7.20
CA GLU A 181 -17.27 -37.10 8.64
C GLU A 181 -16.24 -36.06 9.06
N ASN A 182 -15.34 -35.62 8.16
CA ASN A 182 -14.20 -34.77 8.50
C ASN A 182 -14.17 -33.41 7.80
N LEU A 183 -15.02 -33.19 6.78
CA LEU A 183 -15.10 -31.94 6.01
C LEU A 183 -15.19 -30.70 6.93
N ASN A 184 -16.12 -30.72 7.88
CA ASN A 184 -16.36 -29.62 8.83
C ASN A 184 -15.17 -29.31 9.76
N GLU A 185 -14.31 -30.29 10.04
CA GLU A 185 -13.14 -30.05 10.91
C GLU A 185 -11.99 -29.37 10.15
N TYR A 186 -11.88 -29.61 8.84
CA TYR A 186 -10.68 -29.29 8.09
C TYR A 186 -10.85 -28.19 7.05
N LEU A 187 -12.07 -27.90 6.58
CA LEU A 187 -12.31 -27.01 5.44
C LEU A 187 -11.84 -25.57 5.70
N ASP A 188 -12.08 -25.01 6.89
CA ASP A 188 -11.64 -23.65 7.29
C ASP A 188 -10.12 -23.44 7.21
N GLY A 189 -9.32 -24.52 7.25
CA GLY A 189 -7.86 -24.47 7.20
C GLY A 189 -7.26 -24.64 5.80
N MET A 190 -8.08 -24.67 4.75
CA MET A 190 -7.67 -25.00 3.38
C MET A 190 -7.76 -23.81 2.44
N TYR A 191 -6.84 -23.75 1.47
CA TYR A 191 -6.90 -22.78 0.38
C TYR A 191 -7.77 -23.29 -0.77
N TYR A 192 -7.65 -24.58 -1.08
CA TYR A 192 -8.33 -25.20 -2.22
C TYR A 192 -9.14 -26.42 -1.78
N LEU A 193 -10.24 -26.65 -2.47
CA LEU A 193 -11.01 -27.89 -2.43
C LEU A 193 -11.11 -28.45 -3.85
N ILE A 194 -10.62 -29.68 -4.06
CA ILE A 194 -10.77 -30.42 -5.31
C ILE A 194 -11.93 -31.40 -5.15
N ILE A 195 -12.89 -31.36 -6.06
CA ILE A 195 -13.95 -32.35 -6.21
C ILE A 195 -13.73 -33.06 -7.55
N ASP A 196 -13.45 -34.36 -7.53
CA ASP A 196 -13.22 -35.15 -8.74
C ASP A 196 -13.79 -36.56 -8.57
N GLN A 197 -14.52 -37.07 -9.56
CA GLN A 197 -15.23 -38.37 -9.53
C GLN A 197 -16.15 -38.64 -8.32
N PHE A 198 -16.44 -37.63 -7.51
CA PHE A 198 -17.28 -37.74 -6.32
C PHE A 198 -18.73 -37.37 -6.62
N ASP A 199 -19.67 -38.05 -5.96
CA ASP A 199 -21.09 -37.70 -6.03
C ASP A 199 -21.44 -36.70 -4.93
N VAL A 200 -21.44 -35.42 -5.27
CA VAL A 200 -21.70 -34.34 -4.30
C VAL A 200 -23.09 -34.47 -3.67
N SER A 201 -24.07 -35.01 -4.40
CA SER A 201 -25.41 -35.27 -3.85
C SER A 201 -25.46 -36.35 -2.76
N ALA A 202 -24.34 -37.04 -2.50
CA ALA A 202 -24.20 -37.98 -1.38
C ALA A 202 -23.83 -37.30 -0.06
N LEU A 203 -23.37 -36.04 -0.07
CA LEU A 203 -23.16 -35.24 1.14
C LEU A 203 -24.50 -34.82 1.76
N SER A 204 -24.49 -34.47 3.05
CA SER A 204 -25.66 -33.84 3.67
C SER A 204 -25.84 -32.40 3.17
N ASP A 205 -27.08 -31.90 3.25
CA ASP A 205 -27.39 -30.50 2.92
C ASP A 205 -26.50 -29.53 3.73
N ASP A 206 -26.26 -29.82 5.02
CA ASP A 206 -25.37 -29.05 5.89
C ASP A 206 -23.91 -29.02 5.38
N SER A 207 -23.39 -30.15 4.88
CA SER A 207 -22.04 -30.25 4.30
C SER A 207 -21.93 -29.50 2.97
N ILE A 208 -22.99 -29.52 2.15
CA ILE A 208 -23.02 -28.77 0.89
C ILE A 208 -23.07 -27.27 1.17
N GLU A 209 -23.94 -26.84 2.08
CA GLU A 209 -24.02 -25.43 2.54
C GLU A 209 -22.67 -24.95 3.08
N LEU A 210 -21.99 -25.76 3.89
CA LEU A 210 -20.64 -25.45 4.39
C LEU A 210 -19.62 -25.21 3.27
N ILE A 211 -19.64 -26.01 2.19
CA ILE A 211 -18.74 -25.81 1.04
C ILE A 211 -19.09 -24.50 0.32
N GLN A 212 -20.39 -24.22 0.15
CA GLN A 212 -20.84 -22.99 -0.51
C GLN A 212 -20.41 -21.75 0.28
N ASP A 213 -20.68 -21.73 1.58
CA ASP A 213 -20.28 -20.66 2.50
C ASP A 213 -18.76 -20.47 2.51
N TRP A 214 -17.99 -21.56 2.58
CA TRP A 214 -16.53 -21.50 2.55
C TRP A 214 -15.98 -20.89 1.25
N VAL A 215 -16.57 -21.21 0.09
CA VAL A 215 -16.20 -20.57 -1.18
C VAL A 215 -16.55 -19.09 -1.16
N GLU A 216 -17.75 -18.74 -0.69
CA GLU A 216 -18.18 -17.34 -0.59
C GLU A 216 -17.27 -16.51 0.34
N ASP A 217 -16.71 -17.13 1.37
CA ASP A 217 -15.80 -16.54 2.36
C ASP A 217 -14.33 -16.47 1.91
N GLY A 218 -13.97 -17.00 0.74
CA GLY A 218 -12.62 -16.90 0.18
C GLY A 218 -12.00 -18.19 -0.31
N GLY A 219 -12.69 -19.32 -0.16
CA GLY A 219 -12.24 -20.62 -0.63
C GLY A 219 -12.16 -20.74 -2.16
N TRP A 220 -11.23 -21.56 -2.64
CA TRP A 220 -11.08 -21.86 -4.06
C TRP A 220 -11.53 -23.28 -4.40
N LEU A 221 -12.63 -23.39 -5.14
CA LEU A 221 -13.24 -24.66 -5.49
C LEU A 221 -12.86 -25.09 -6.91
N MET A 222 -12.23 -26.27 -7.02
CA MET A 222 -11.82 -26.90 -8.27
C MET A 222 -12.67 -28.14 -8.53
N ILE A 223 -13.48 -28.13 -9.58
CA ILE A 223 -14.36 -29.26 -9.92
C ILE A 223 -13.85 -29.94 -11.19
N GLY A 224 -13.40 -31.19 -11.06
CA GLY A 224 -13.12 -32.08 -12.18
C GLY A 224 -14.41 -32.74 -12.68
N THR A 225 -14.63 -32.73 -13.99
CA THR A 225 -15.85 -33.27 -14.60
C THR A 225 -15.57 -34.52 -15.44
N GLY A 226 -15.20 -34.35 -16.71
CA GLY A 226 -15.01 -35.44 -17.66
C GLY A 226 -16.26 -36.35 -17.75
N GLU A 227 -16.06 -37.67 -17.72
CA GLU A 227 -17.18 -38.62 -17.71
C GLU A 227 -18.06 -38.56 -16.46
N ASN A 228 -17.55 -37.97 -15.36
CA ASN A 228 -18.23 -37.88 -14.07
C ASN A 228 -18.96 -36.54 -13.85
N ALA A 229 -19.06 -35.68 -14.88
CA ALA A 229 -19.66 -34.35 -14.80
C ALA A 229 -21.03 -34.32 -14.08
N ALA A 230 -21.90 -35.30 -14.37
CA ALA A 230 -23.25 -35.36 -13.78
C ALA A 230 -23.25 -35.66 -12.28
N ARG A 231 -22.18 -36.27 -11.74
CA ARG A 231 -22.02 -36.58 -10.31
C ARG A 231 -21.37 -35.40 -9.58
N THR A 232 -20.30 -34.84 -10.14
CA THR A 232 -19.51 -33.79 -9.48
C THR A 232 -20.19 -32.43 -9.50
N LEU A 233 -21.07 -32.16 -10.48
CA LEU A 233 -21.87 -30.93 -10.57
C LEU A 233 -23.25 -31.04 -9.90
N SER A 234 -23.58 -32.20 -9.31
CA SER A 234 -24.87 -32.38 -8.63
C SER A 234 -24.85 -31.80 -7.21
N GLY A 235 -26.01 -31.65 -6.58
CA GLY A 235 -26.11 -31.33 -5.15
C GLY A 235 -26.07 -29.83 -4.80
N PHE A 236 -25.23 -29.04 -5.46
CA PHE A 236 -25.15 -27.59 -5.20
C PHE A 236 -26.45 -26.85 -5.50
N ASP A 237 -26.67 -25.73 -4.80
CA ASP A 237 -27.78 -24.84 -5.08
C ASP A 237 -27.61 -24.16 -6.44
N GLN A 238 -28.73 -23.94 -7.14
CA GLN A 238 -28.71 -23.33 -8.48
C GLN A 238 -28.19 -21.89 -8.47
N ASP A 239 -28.39 -21.17 -7.36
CA ASP A 239 -27.88 -19.80 -7.21
C ASP A 239 -26.35 -19.77 -7.02
N PHE A 240 -25.76 -20.89 -6.58
CA PHE A 240 -24.31 -21.08 -6.40
C PHE A 240 -23.65 -21.66 -7.67
N LEU A 241 -24.18 -22.75 -8.22
CA LEU A 241 -23.59 -23.47 -9.36
C LEU A 241 -24.66 -24.05 -10.33
N ASP A 242 -25.16 -23.26 -11.29
CA ASP A 242 -26.06 -23.73 -12.37
C ASP A 242 -25.31 -23.93 -13.70
N VAL A 243 -24.57 -25.04 -13.78
CA VAL A 243 -23.83 -25.46 -14.99
C VAL A 243 -24.52 -26.65 -15.65
N GLY A 244 -24.94 -26.48 -16.90
CA GLY A 244 -25.49 -27.56 -17.73
C GLY A 244 -24.43 -28.40 -18.41
N ILE A 245 -24.75 -29.66 -18.72
CA ILE A 245 -23.89 -30.56 -19.52
C ILE A 245 -24.49 -30.67 -20.92
N LEU A 246 -23.79 -30.15 -21.93
CA LEU A 246 -24.22 -30.20 -23.34
C LEU A 246 -23.88 -31.55 -23.98
N GLY A 247 -22.74 -32.12 -23.62
CA GLY A 247 -22.26 -33.40 -24.12
C GLY A 247 -20.99 -33.83 -23.41
N ILE A 248 -20.64 -35.11 -23.55
CA ILE A 248 -19.37 -35.67 -23.06
C ILE A 248 -18.74 -36.42 -24.22
N SER A 249 -17.51 -36.06 -24.59
CA SER A 249 -16.78 -36.74 -25.65
C SER A 249 -16.28 -38.11 -25.21
N VAL A 250 -16.09 -39.01 -26.17
CA VAL A 250 -15.46 -40.31 -25.94
C VAL A 250 -13.97 -40.19 -26.31
N PRO A 251 -13.06 -40.78 -25.51
CA PRO A 251 -11.66 -40.93 -25.91
C PRO A 251 -11.49 -41.47 -27.34
N GLY A 252 -10.63 -40.81 -28.11
CA GLY A 252 -10.38 -41.04 -29.53
C GLY A 252 -11.16 -40.12 -30.49
N GLU A 253 -12.01 -39.22 -29.99
CA GLU A 253 -12.76 -38.25 -30.79
C GLU A 253 -12.29 -36.81 -30.56
N GLY A 254 -12.40 -35.96 -31.59
CA GLY A 254 -12.17 -34.53 -31.45
C GLY A 254 -13.26 -33.86 -30.59
N ASN A 255 -12.84 -32.96 -29.71
CA ASN A 255 -13.69 -32.29 -28.71
C ASN A 255 -13.31 -30.81 -28.52
N ILE A 256 -14.03 -30.09 -27.66
CA ILE A 256 -13.84 -28.64 -27.45
C ILE A 256 -12.42 -28.30 -26.99
N ALA A 257 -11.82 -29.13 -26.13
CA ALA A 257 -10.49 -28.88 -25.61
C ALA A 257 -9.42 -29.08 -26.69
N SER A 258 -9.54 -30.17 -27.48
CA SER A 258 -8.64 -30.43 -28.61
C SER A 258 -8.79 -29.38 -29.73
N ALA A 259 -9.98 -28.83 -29.94
CA ALA A 259 -10.22 -27.78 -30.92
C ALA A 259 -9.58 -26.45 -30.49
N ASN A 260 -9.66 -26.10 -29.21
CA ASN A 260 -9.02 -24.91 -28.65
C ASN A 260 -7.49 -25.03 -28.59
N ALA A 261 -6.97 -26.25 -28.46
CA ALA A 261 -5.55 -26.57 -28.43
C ALA A 261 -4.86 -26.65 -29.82
N GLU A 262 -5.59 -26.43 -30.93
CA GLU A 262 -5.03 -26.49 -32.28
C GLU A 262 -3.87 -25.48 -32.51
N PRO A 263 -2.93 -25.72 -33.45
CA PRO A 263 -1.72 -24.90 -33.64
C PRO A 263 -1.95 -23.41 -33.98
N SER A 264 -3.16 -23.03 -34.39
CA SER A 264 -3.57 -21.64 -34.62
C SER A 264 -4.29 -21.00 -33.42
N GLY A 265 -4.64 -21.78 -32.40
CA GLY A 265 -5.09 -21.33 -31.10
C GLY A 265 -3.89 -21.07 -30.17
N TYR A 266 -4.00 -20.06 -29.31
CA TYR A 266 -3.00 -19.76 -28.28
C TYR A 266 -3.39 -20.33 -26.90
N SER A 267 -4.41 -21.20 -26.84
CA SER A 267 -4.94 -21.73 -25.58
C SER A 267 -4.32 -23.07 -25.21
N TYR A 268 -4.23 -23.35 -23.91
CA TYR A 268 -3.78 -24.63 -23.34
C TYR A 268 -2.37 -25.09 -23.77
N THR A 269 -1.52 -24.13 -24.17
CA THR A 269 -0.17 -24.43 -24.69
C THR A 269 0.71 -25.17 -23.69
N MET A 270 0.47 -24.97 -22.39
CA MET A 270 1.14 -25.70 -21.32
C MET A 270 0.90 -27.22 -21.41
N TYR A 271 -0.35 -27.62 -21.60
CA TYR A 271 -0.76 -29.02 -21.70
C TYR A 271 -0.17 -29.69 -22.95
N THR A 272 -0.24 -29.01 -24.10
CA THR A 272 0.28 -29.56 -25.36
C THR A 272 1.80 -29.66 -25.36
N ASN A 273 2.51 -28.74 -24.69
CA ASN A 273 3.97 -28.81 -24.50
C ASN A 273 4.40 -30.02 -23.66
N ASP A 274 3.61 -30.39 -22.65
CA ASP A 274 3.81 -31.59 -21.84
C ASP A 274 3.31 -32.87 -22.53
N GLY A 275 2.80 -32.75 -23.76
CA GLY A 275 2.41 -33.88 -24.60
C GLY A 275 1.04 -34.47 -24.27
N ILE A 276 0.15 -33.67 -23.66
CA ILE A 276 -1.25 -34.03 -23.45
C ILE A 276 -1.98 -34.07 -24.79
N ASP A 277 -2.69 -35.17 -25.04
CA ASP A 277 -3.60 -35.30 -26.17
C ASP A 277 -5.05 -35.29 -25.67
N PHE A 278 -5.70 -34.13 -25.74
CA PHE A 278 -7.08 -33.99 -25.33
C PHE A 278 -8.06 -34.88 -26.10
N THR A 279 -7.69 -35.41 -27.27
CA THR A 279 -8.56 -36.35 -27.99
C THR A 279 -8.64 -37.70 -27.31
N ASP A 280 -7.65 -38.08 -26.49
CA ASP A 280 -7.62 -39.34 -25.74
C ASP A 280 -8.36 -39.24 -24.38
N MET A 281 -9.00 -38.09 -24.08
CA MET A 281 -9.69 -37.83 -22.82
C MET A 281 -11.21 -37.73 -23.00
N ALA A 282 -11.95 -38.05 -21.94
CA ALA A 282 -13.37 -37.70 -21.86
C ALA A 282 -13.51 -36.23 -21.44
N ILE A 283 -14.10 -35.41 -22.31
CA ILE A 283 -14.26 -33.96 -22.11
C ILE A 283 -15.74 -33.62 -22.03
N ALA A 284 -16.16 -33.01 -20.92
CA ALA A 284 -17.49 -32.47 -20.73
C ALA A 284 -17.60 -31.08 -21.35
N GLU A 285 -18.50 -30.92 -22.30
CA GLU A 285 -18.89 -29.62 -22.84
C GLU A 285 -19.98 -29.03 -21.95
N LEU A 286 -19.71 -27.84 -21.39
CA LEU A 286 -20.49 -27.24 -20.32
C LEU A 286 -21.23 -25.99 -20.81
N ASP A 287 -22.44 -25.76 -20.30
CA ASP A 287 -23.27 -24.58 -20.53
C ASP A 287 -23.44 -23.81 -19.22
N TYR A 288 -22.73 -22.70 -19.09
CA TYR A 288 -22.78 -21.80 -17.93
C TYR A 288 -23.65 -20.57 -18.18
N SER A 289 -24.50 -20.56 -19.22
CA SER A 289 -25.32 -19.39 -19.59
C SER A 289 -26.35 -18.98 -18.51
N LYS A 290 -26.60 -19.86 -17.54
CA LYS A 290 -27.50 -19.61 -16.41
C LYS A 290 -26.78 -19.21 -15.12
N MET A 291 -25.45 -19.30 -15.11
CA MET A 291 -24.65 -19.00 -13.94
C MET A 291 -24.73 -17.50 -13.63
N SER A 292 -25.04 -17.16 -12.39
CA SER A 292 -24.90 -15.80 -11.87
C SER A 292 -23.41 -15.47 -11.68
N GLY A 293 -23.03 -14.23 -11.98
CA GLY A 293 -21.64 -13.76 -11.81
C GLY A 293 -20.86 -13.64 -13.14
N SER A 294 -19.55 -13.41 -13.02
CA SER A 294 -18.66 -13.13 -14.16
C SER A 294 -17.84 -14.37 -14.55
N PHE A 295 -18.52 -15.45 -14.89
CA PHE A 295 -17.85 -16.68 -15.36
C PHE A 295 -17.43 -16.58 -16.83
N TYR A 296 -16.29 -17.17 -17.17
CA TYR A 296 -15.72 -17.18 -18.50
C TYR A 296 -14.93 -18.46 -18.78
N ASP A 297 -14.70 -18.76 -20.05
CA ASP A 297 -13.80 -19.84 -20.47
C ASP A 297 -12.34 -19.41 -20.28
N SER A 298 -11.57 -20.18 -19.49
CA SER A 298 -10.15 -19.88 -19.26
C SER A 298 -9.34 -20.07 -20.55
N SER A 299 -8.40 -19.15 -20.80
CA SER A 299 -7.45 -19.28 -21.92
C SER A 299 -6.29 -20.22 -21.60
N GLU A 300 -5.99 -20.41 -20.31
CA GLU A 300 -4.85 -21.17 -19.82
C GLU A 300 -5.23 -22.62 -19.50
N ASN A 301 -6.42 -22.83 -18.94
CA ASN A 301 -6.92 -24.12 -18.48
C ASN A 301 -8.21 -24.51 -19.25
N PRO A 302 -8.41 -25.79 -19.62
CA PRO A 302 -9.69 -26.28 -20.15
C PRO A 302 -10.80 -26.28 -19.07
N ALA A 303 -11.27 -25.09 -18.71
CA ALA A 303 -12.20 -24.87 -17.61
C ALA A 303 -13.05 -23.62 -17.84
N ILE A 304 -14.22 -23.61 -17.22
CA ILE A 304 -14.98 -22.39 -16.94
C ILE A 304 -14.57 -21.93 -15.54
N CYS A 305 -14.21 -20.68 -15.40
CA CYS A 305 -13.80 -20.11 -14.13
C CYS A 305 -14.49 -18.78 -13.87
N GLY A 306 -14.69 -18.47 -12.60
CA GLY A 306 -15.32 -17.23 -12.20
C GLY A 306 -15.28 -17.04 -10.69
N PRO A 307 -15.31 -15.78 -10.25
CA PRO A 307 -15.33 -15.48 -8.83
C PRO A 307 -16.70 -15.71 -8.22
N VAL A 308 -16.72 -16.02 -6.92
CA VAL A 308 -17.92 -16.16 -6.10
C VAL A 308 -17.67 -15.45 -4.77
N ASN A 309 -18.31 -14.30 -4.56
CA ASN A 309 -18.03 -13.39 -3.45
C ASN A 309 -16.53 -13.14 -3.25
N ASN A 310 -15.94 -13.61 -2.14
CA ASN A 310 -14.51 -13.44 -1.85
C ASN A 310 -13.63 -14.58 -2.40
N GLY A 311 -14.22 -15.69 -2.84
CA GLY A 311 -13.52 -16.84 -3.39
C GLY A 311 -13.74 -17.01 -4.89
N GLY A 312 -13.63 -18.25 -5.36
CA GLY A 312 -13.78 -18.55 -6.77
C GLY A 312 -14.00 -20.02 -7.06
N ILE A 313 -14.59 -20.28 -8.23
CA ILE A 313 -14.88 -21.62 -8.73
C ILE A 313 -14.22 -21.78 -10.10
N ALA A 314 -13.57 -22.92 -10.32
CA ALA A 314 -13.18 -23.38 -11.65
C ALA A 314 -13.70 -24.80 -11.90
N VAL A 315 -14.51 -24.95 -12.95
CA VAL A 315 -15.07 -26.20 -13.42
C VAL A 315 -14.31 -26.66 -14.65
N TYR A 316 -13.45 -27.65 -14.48
CA TYR A 316 -12.59 -28.20 -15.53
C TYR A 316 -13.38 -29.18 -16.39
N PHE A 317 -13.16 -29.14 -17.71
CA PHE A 317 -13.84 -29.99 -18.68
C PHE A 317 -13.44 -31.46 -18.59
N TYR A 318 -12.35 -31.78 -17.90
CA TYR A 318 -11.84 -33.13 -17.70
C TYR A 318 -11.92 -33.54 -16.23
N SER A 319 -11.75 -34.84 -15.97
CA SER A 319 -11.49 -35.35 -14.62
C SER A 319 -10.00 -35.22 -14.30
N PHE A 320 -9.65 -34.77 -13.09
CA PHE A 320 -8.27 -34.65 -12.67
C PHE A 320 -7.56 -36.01 -12.57
N SER A 321 -8.30 -37.09 -12.32
CA SER A 321 -7.75 -38.44 -12.26
C SER A 321 -7.59 -39.12 -13.63
N ASP A 322 -7.79 -38.40 -14.75
CA ASP A 322 -7.59 -38.96 -16.10
C ASP A 322 -6.12 -39.36 -16.33
N ALA A 323 -5.90 -40.54 -16.92
CA ALA A 323 -4.57 -41.10 -17.12
C ALA A 323 -3.68 -40.26 -18.06
N GLU A 324 -4.27 -39.46 -18.96
CA GLU A 324 -3.51 -38.57 -19.83
C GLU A 324 -2.84 -37.44 -19.04
N LEU A 325 -3.46 -36.94 -17.96
CA LEU A 325 -2.93 -35.85 -17.13
C LEU A 325 -1.68 -36.24 -16.33
N GLN A 326 -1.42 -37.53 -16.16
CA GLN A 326 -0.18 -38.03 -15.53
C GLN A 326 1.09 -37.69 -16.33
N LYS A 327 0.95 -37.19 -17.56
CA LYS A 327 2.07 -36.69 -18.38
C LYS A 327 2.49 -35.26 -18.02
N LEU A 328 1.64 -34.52 -17.30
CA LEU A 328 1.94 -33.15 -16.91
C LEU A 328 3.20 -33.08 -16.04
N SER A 329 4.01 -32.07 -16.28
CA SER A 329 5.14 -31.74 -15.42
C SER A 329 4.66 -31.14 -14.09
N SER A 330 5.50 -31.22 -13.07
CA SER A 330 5.28 -30.59 -11.76
C SER A 330 4.99 -29.08 -11.88
N TYR A 331 5.71 -28.37 -12.75
CA TYR A 331 5.47 -26.96 -13.05
C TYR A 331 4.07 -26.69 -13.63
N SER A 332 3.62 -27.57 -14.53
CA SER A 332 2.31 -27.47 -15.15
C SER A 332 1.21 -27.71 -14.11
N ILE A 333 1.38 -28.72 -13.26
CA ILE A 333 0.44 -29.01 -12.17
C ILE A 333 0.36 -27.82 -11.20
N ALA A 334 1.50 -27.27 -10.77
CA ALA A 334 1.55 -26.08 -9.92
C ALA A 334 0.87 -24.85 -10.58
N SER A 335 0.90 -24.77 -11.91
CA SER A 335 0.28 -23.68 -12.66
C SER A 335 -1.25 -23.80 -12.77
N ILE A 336 -1.83 -24.99 -12.63
CA ILE A 336 -3.29 -25.17 -12.57
C ILE A 336 -3.88 -24.40 -11.38
N TYR A 337 -3.23 -24.45 -10.22
CA TYR A 337 -3.64 -23.72 -9.01
C TYR A 337 -3.58 -22.19 -9.16
N LYS A 338 -2.78 -21.68 -10.10
CA LYS A 338 -2.63 -20.23 -10.34
C LYS A 338 -3.85 -19.58 -10.97
N GLU A 339 -4.79 -20.36 -11.52
CA GLU A 339 -6.02 -19.81 -12.11
C GLU A 339 -6.77 -18.90 -11.12
N PHE A 340 -6.75 -19.27 -9.83
CA PHE A 340 -7.47 -18.57 -8.76
C PHE A 340 -6.72 -17.37 -8.17
N ILE A 341 -5.44 -17.21 -8.48
CA ILE A 341 -4.66 -16.02 -8.09
C ILE A 341 -5.37 -14.77 -8.60
N ASN A 342 -5.94 -14.82 -9.80
CA ASN A 342 -6.67 -13.70 -10.37
C ASN A 342 -8.00 -13.38 -9.63
N PHE A 343 -8.51 -14.29 -8.81
CA PHE A 343 -9.73 -14.11 -8.00
C PHE A 343 -9.43 -13.62 -6.58
N ALA A 344 -8.35 -14.09 -5.92
CA ALA A 344 -8.00 -13.62 -4.56
C ALA A 344 -7.12 -12.37 -4.54
N TYR A 345 -6.42 -12.06 -5.63
CA TYR A 345 -5.97 -10.70 -5.80
C TYR A 345 -7.22 -9.85 -6.02
N LYS A 346 -7.76 -9.29 -4.92
CA LYS A 346 -8.02 -7.86 -4.95
C LYS A 346 -6.70 -7.23 -5.40
N TYR A 347 -6.50 -7.12 -6.70
CA TYR A 347 -5.88 -5.92 -7.22
C TYR A 347 -6.77 -4.81 -6.66
N ASP A 348 -6.46 -4.34 -5.44
CA ASP A 348 -6.39 -2.90 -5.29
C ASP A 348 -5.28 -2.53 -6.28
N GLU A 349 -5.74 -2.33 -7.51
CA GLU A 349 -5.01 -1.70 -8.58
C GLU A 349 -4.25 -0.58 -7.92
N TYR A 350 -2.92 -0.75 -7.86
CA TYR A 350 -1.91 0.26 -7.54
C TYR A 350 -2.58 1.62 -7.51
N SER A 351 -3.06 2.04 -6.32
CA SER A 351 -4.05 3.11 -6.29
C SER A 351 -3.37 4.32 -6.89
N GLU A 352 -3.78 4.74 -8.09
CA GLU A 352 -3.10 5.86 -8.76
C GLU A 352 -3.10 7.08 -7.82
N TRP A 353 -4.12 7.17 -6.97
CA TRP A 353 -4.22 8.11 -5.85
C TRP A 353 -3.10 7.98 -4.83
N GLU A 354 -2.70 6.78 -4.39
CA GLU A 354 -1.63 6.58 -3.41
C GLU A 354 -0.29 7.06 -3.95
N TYR A 355 0.07 6.64 -5.17
CA TYR A 355 1.27 7.12 -5.84
C TYR A 355 1.24 8.64 -6.04
N SER A 356 0.09 9.17 -6.48
CA SER A 356 -0.05 10.61 -6.67
C SER A 356 0.00 11.40 -5.37
N ARG A 357 -0.47 10.82 -4.26
CA ARG A 357 -0.47 11.43 -2.92
C ARG A 357 0.94 11.62 -2.39
N GLU A 358 1.79 10.60 -2.46
CA GLU A 358 3.20 10.71 -2.05
C GLU A 358 3.93 11.82 -2.81
N ARG A 359 3.68 11.87 -4.12
CA ARG A 359 4.28 12.88 -5.00
C ARG A 359 3.76 14.27 -4.72
N ALA A 360 2.46 14.42 -4.48
CA ALA A 360 1.85 15.68 -4.06
C ALA A 360 2.40 16.16 -2.72
N LEU A 361 2.54 15.28 -1.72
CA LEU A 361 3.16 15.60 -0.42
C LEU A 361 4.63 16.02 -0.58
N SER A 362 5.40 15.27 -1.35
CA SER A 362 6.80 15.59 -1.65
C SER A 362 6.93 16.93 -2.38
N PHE A 363 5.96 17.26 -3.23
CA PHE A 363 5.91 18.54 -3.94
C PHE A 363 5.57 19.71 -3.01
N ILE A 364 4.64 19.53 -2.07
CA ILE A 364 4.33 20.52 -1.02
C ILE A 364 5.60 20.82 -0.22
N ASP A 365 6.35 19.80 0.20
CA ASP A 365 7.65 19.97 0.87
C ASP A 365 8.63 20.74 -0.03
N ASN A 366 8.80 20.34 -1.30
CA ASN A 366 9.76 20.97 -2.21
C ASN A 366 9.52 22.49 -2.39
N ILE A 367 8.25 22.90 -2.55
CA ILE A 367 7.87 24.31 -2.72
C ILE A 367 8.03 25.10 -1.42
N ASN A 368 7.67 24.50 -0.29
CA ASN A 368 7.66 25.19 1.01
C ASN A 368 9.03 25.16 1.71
N THR A 369 9.91 24.22 1.36
CA THR A 369 11.30 24.16 1.82
C THR A 369 12.13 25.24 1.14
N SER A 370 12.04 26.46 1.68
CA SER A 370 12.89 27.57 1.27
C SER A 370 14.22 27.53 2.03
N VAL A 371 15.28 27.04 1.38
CA VAL A 371 16.64 27.21 1.90
C VAL A 371 17.05 28.66 1.66
N ASP A 372 17.04 29.50 2.70
CA ASP A 372 17.45 30.90 2.59
C ASP A 372 18.96 31.02 2.33
N PHE A 373 19.35 31.00 1.06
CA PHE A 373 20.73 31.24 0.64
C PHE A 373 21.14 32.72 0.70
N THR A 374 20.29 33.64 1.18
CA THR A 374 20.62 35.07 1.26
C THR A 374 21.88 35.29 2.07
N TRP A 375 22.02 34.60 3.20
CA TRP A 375 23.21 34.73 4.04
C TRP A 375 24.46 34.19 3.34
N LEU A 376 24.36 33.07 2.60
CA LEU A 376 25.46 32.51 1.82
C LEU A 376 25.87 33.48 0.69
N LYS A 377 24.91 34.06 -0.03
CA LYS A 377 25.16 35.08 -1.08
C LYS A 377 25.86 36.31 -0.50
N VAL A 378 25.38 36.82 0.64
CA VAL A 378 26.01 37.96 1.35
C VAL A 378 27.44 37.62 1.75
N MET A 379 27.66 36.43 2.32
CA MET A 379 28.97 35.99 2.77
C MET A 379 29.98 35.84 1.61
N ILE A 380 29.55 35.26 0.48
CA ILE A 380 30.37 35.17 -0.74
C ILE A 380 30.71 36.57 -1.26
N LEU A 381 29.73 37.47 -1.29
CA LEU A 381 29.96 38.85 -1.74
C LEU A 381 30.96 39.59 -0.85
N VAL A 382 30.84 39.45 0.48
CA VAL A 382 31.80 39.99 1.45
C VAL A 382 33.20 39.41 1.20
N TYR A 383 33.31 38.10 0.97
CA TYR A 383 34.60 37.45 0.69
C TYR A 383 35.25 37.94 -0.60
N VAL A 384 34.48 38.10 -1.69
CA VAL A 384 35.00 38.64 -2.97
C VAL A 384 35.52 40.07 -2.79
N VAL A 385 34.81 40.90 -2.02
CA VAL A 385 35.24 42.27 -1.69
C VAL A 385 36.51 42.25 -0.81
N LEU A 386 36.58 41.34 0.17
CA LEU A 386 37.74 41.20 1.04
C LEU A 386 39.00 40.77 0.26
N ILE A 387 38.88 39.76 -0.60
CA ILE A 387 40.04 39.18 -1.30
C ILE A 387 40.50 40.01 -2.51
N GLY A 388 39.58 40.73 -3.16
CA GLY A 388 39.90 41.59 -4.29
C GLY A 388 40.33 42.99 -3.83
N PRO A 389 39.41 43.96 -3.80
CA PRO A 389 39.74 45.36 -3.58
C PRO A 389 40.37 45.63 -2.20
N VAL A 390 39.86 45.04 -1.12
CA VAL A 390 40.35 45.34 0.24
C VAL A 390 41.76 44.81 0.46
N LEU A 391 42.00 43.53 0.15
CA LEU A 391 43.32 42.92 0.29
C LEU A 391 44.36 43.61 -0.60
N TYR A 392 44.02 43.95 -1.85
CA TYR A 392 44.89 44.69 -2.75
C TYR A 392 45.25 46.08 -2.20
N LEU A 393 44.26 46.84 -1.72
CA LEU A 393 44.49 48.18 -1.16
C LEU A 393 45.34 48.15 0.10
N ILE A 394 45.14 47.17 1.00
CA ILE A 394 45.94 46.99 2.20
C ILE A 394 47.39 46.67 1.85
N LEU A 395 47.62 45.67 0.98
CA LEU A 395 48.98 45.26 0.60
C LEU A 395 49.72 46.35 -0.18
N ARG A 396 49.01 47.11 -1.03
CA ARG A 396 49.56 48.27 -1.73
C ARG A 396 49.95 49.39 -0.78
N LYS A 397 49.13 49.68 0.23
CA LYS A 397 49.44 50.70 1.25
C LYS A 397 50.61 50.28 2.15
N CYS A 398 50.78 48.99 2.40
CA CYS A 398 51.91 48.44 3.15
C CYS A 398 53.18 48.22 2.31
N GLY A 399 53.13 48.46 0.99
CA GLY A 399 54.27 48.28 0.08
C GLY A 399 54.73 46.83 -0.09
N LYS A 400 53.86 45.85 0.19
CA LYS A 400 54.17 44.40 0.20
C LYS A 400 53.26 43.62 -0.76
N CYS A 401 53.07 44.13 -1.97
CA CYS A 401 52.19 43.50 -2.97
C CYS A 401 52.62 42.06 -3.33
N GLU A 402 53.90 41.72 -3.13
CA GLU A 402 54.43 40.37 -3.32
C GLU A 402 53.95 39.34 -2.30
N TRP A 403 53.22 39.73 -1.25
CA TRP A 403 52.61 38.80 -0.28
C TRP A 403 51.23 38.29 -0.71
N TYR A 404 50.70 38.80 -1.83
CA TYR A 404 49.37 38.48 -2.33
C TYR A 404 49.16 36.96 -2.49
N TRP A 405 50.17 36.23 -2.99
CA TRP A 405 50.11 34.78 -3.18
C TRP A 405 50.05 33.95 -1.88
N ILE A 406 50.36 34.54 -0.71
CA ILE A 406 50.22 33.90 0.61
C ILE A 406 48.91 34.33 1.29
N CYS A 407 48.59 35.62 1.22
CA CYS A 407 47.40 36.16 1.87
C CYS A 407 46.09 35.62 1.27
N VAL A 408 46.04 35.45 -0.06
CA VAL A 408 44.86 34.89 -0.75
C VAL A 408 44.55 33.46 -0.26
N PRO A 409 45.49 32.49 -0.28
CA PRO A 409 45.25 31.18 0.30
C PRO A 409 44.88 31.19 1.79
N ALA A 410 45.52 32.05 2.59
CA ALA A 410 45.23 32.13 4.03
C ALA A 410 43.80 32.63 4.31
N LEU A 411 43.33 33.64 3.58
CA LEU A 411 41.95 34.12 3.64
C LEU A 411 40.96 33.07 3.14
N GLY A 412 41.32 32.29 2.11
CA GLY A 412 40.50 31.19 1.63
C GLY A 412 40.29 30.10 2.69
N VAL A 413 41.35 29.69 3.39
CA VAL A 413 41.24 28.73 4.50
C VAL A 413 40.37 29.30 5.64
N LEU A 414 40.57 30.56 6.00
CA LEU A 414 39.78 31.22 7.03
C LEU A 414 38.30 31.31 6.65
N PHE A 415 38.01 31.58 5.37
CA PHE A 415 36.66 31.58 4.84
C PHE A 415 36.02 30.20 4.95
N ILE A 416 36.71 29.13 4.54
CA ILE A 416 36.22 27.74 4.66
C ILE A 416 35.89 27.42 6.12
N VAL A 417 36.78 27.77 7.06
CA VAL A 417 36.55 27.56 8.50
C VAL A 417 35.33 28.36 8.97
N GLY A 418 35.19 29.61 8.54
CA GLY A 418 34.03 30.45 8.85
C GLY A 418 32.71 29.86 8.33
N VAL A 419 32.70 29.39 7.08
CA VAL A 419 31.54 28.70 6.48
C VAL A 419 31.19 27.45 7.27
N TYR A 420 32.18 26.65 7.66
CA TYR A 420 31.97 25.42 8.42
C TYR A 420 31.28 25.67 9.77
N PHE A 421 31.76 26.66 10.55
CA PHE A 421 31.16 26.98 11.84
C PHE A 421 29.79 27.66 11.72
N LEU A 422 29.58 28.49 10.70
CA LEU A 422 28.27 29.10 10.44
C LEU A 422 27.25 28.07 9.93
N GLY A 423 27.69 27.12 9.10
CA GLY A 423 26.86 26.03 8.58
C GLY A 423 26.34 25.10 9.69
N GLN A 424 27.07 24.93 10.79
CA GLN A 424 26.57 24.20 11.95
C GLN A 424 25.41 24.92 12.66
N GLY A 425 25.38 26.26 12.61
CA GLY A 425 24.30 27.06 13.18
C GLY A 425 23.03 27.10 12.32
N ALA A 426 23.16 26.86 11.01
CA ALA A 426 22.08 26.85 10.02
C ALA A 426 21.45 25.46 9.80
N ARG A 427 21.86 24.44 10.58
CA ARG A 427 21.17 23.15 10.58
C ARG A 427 19.71 23.37 10.99
N VAL A 428 18.79 22.78 10.22
CA VAL A 428 17.39 22.62 10.61
C VAL A 428 17.38 21.91 11.97
N LYS A 429 17.05 22.63 13.04
CA LYS A 429 17.11 22.10 14.42
C LYS A 429 15.81 21.42 14.84
N ASP A 430 14.70 21.81 14.21
CA ASP A 430 13.37 21.34 14.53
C ASP A 430 12.89 20.43 13.40
N THR A 431 12.12 19.39 13.73
CA THR A 431 11.52 18.49 12.73
C THR A 431 10.56 19.28 11.84
N MET A 432 10.74 19.13 10.52
CA MET A 432 9.87 19.72 9.51
C MET A 432 8.71 18.77 9.25
N VAL A 433 7.49 19.30 9.19
CA VAL A 433 6.27 18.52 8.98
C VAL A 433 5.40 19.22 7.94
N TYR A 434 4.91 18.46 6.97
CA TYR A 434 3.95 18.90 5.97
C TYR A 434 2.74 17.98 6.03
N SER A 435 1.56 18.51 6.38
CA SER A 435 0.37 17.71 6.64
C SER A 435 -0.80 18.13 5.76
N VAL A 436 -1.57 17.15 5.30
CA VAL A 436 -2.87 17.35 4.65
C VAL A 436 -3.89 16.49 5.37
N THR A 437 -4.86 17.15 5.98
CA THR A 437 -5.96 16.51 6.73
C THR A 437 -7.24 16.61 5.91
N ALA A 438 -7.83 15.48 5.56
CA ALA A 438 -9.13 15.40 4.89
C ALA A 438 -10.21 14.92 5.86
N GLN A 439 -11.38 15.54 5.80
CA GLN A 439 -12.56 15.10 6.57
C GLN A 439 -13.85 15.44 5.82
N ARG A 440 -14.89 14.64 6.02
CA ARG A 440 -16.23 15.03 5.59
C ARG A 440 -16.64 16.27 6.37
N ALA A 441 -17.22 17.28 5.70
CA ALA A 441 -17.54 18.55 6.34
C ALA A 441 -18.45 18.39 7.58
N ASP A 442 -19.40 17.46 7.52
CA ASP A 442 -20.32 17.08 8.59
C ASP A 442 -19.91 15.81 9.35
N GLY A 443 -18.72 15.27 9.08
CA GLY A 443 -18.20 14.04 9.68
C GLY A 443 -17.57 14.23 11.05
N ASP A 444 -17.29 13.10 11.70
CA ASP A 444 -16.65 12.99 13.02
C ASP A 444 -15.29 12.26 12.99
N SER A 445 -14.81 11.91 11.80
CA SER A 445 -13.48 11.33 11.56
C SER A 445 -12.66 12.19 10.60
N LYS A 446 -11.34 12.07 10.69
CA LYS A 446 -10.38 12.70 9.78
C LYS A 446 -9.23 11.76 9.43
N ASP A 447 -8.77 11.91 8.21
CA ASP A 447 -7.63 11.22 7.62
C ASP A 447 -6.51 12.23 7.39
N THR A 448 -5.36 12.02 8.02
CA THR A 448 -4.21 12.92 7.87
C THR A 448 -3.04 12.18 7.27
N TYR A 449 -2.58 12.67 6.12
CA TYR A 449 -1.30 12.28 5.55
C TYR A 449 -0.27 13.34 5.84
N PHE A 450 0.91 12.94 6.29
CA PHE A 450 1.96 13.90 6.58
C PHE A 450 3.35 13.36 6.25
N LEU A 451 4.19 14.24 5.74
CA LEU A 451 5.61 14.00 5.54
C LEU A 451 6.38 14.70 6.65
N ALA A 452 7.30 13.98 7.29
CA ALA A 452 8.17 14.55 8.31
C ALA A 452 9.63 14.17 8.10
N TYR A 453 10.55 15.08 8.39
CA TYR A 453 11.98 14.80 8.37
C TYR A 453 12.76 15.60 9.42
N HIS A 454 13.89 15.02 9.84
CA HIS A 454 14.84 15.64 10.75
C HIS A 454 16.26 15.57 10.18
N ALA A 455 17.08 16.59 10.43
CA ALA A 455 18.46 16.60 9.98
C ALA A 455 19.32 15.66 10.84
N GLY A 456 19.67 14.50 10.31
CA GLY A 456 20.64 13.57 10.90
C GLY A 456 20.27 12.12 10.62
N THR A 457 21.09 11.20 11.13
CA THR A 457 20.89 9.74 11.01
C THR A 457 20.48 9.11 12.34
N LYS A 458 20.04 9.92 13.31
CA LYS A 458 19.52 9.40 14.58
C LYS A 458 18.02 9.16 14.44
N PRO A 459 17.49 8.05 14.99
CA PRO A 459 16.05 7.86 15.09
C PRO A 459 15.38 9.06 15.74
N TRP A 460 14.23 9.43 15.20
CA TRP A 460 13.44 10.56 15.66
C TRP A 460 11.96 10.23 15.54
N GLU A 461 11.16 10.83 16.42
CA GLU A 461 9.71 10.68 16.45
C GLU A 461 9.06 12.05 16.64
N VAL A 462 7.85 12.21 16.12
CA VAL A 462 6.96 13.34 16.37
C VAL A 462 5.75 12.86 17.17
N ARG A 463 5.37 13.62 18.19
CA ARG A 463 4.14 13.34 18.95
C ARG A 463 2.94 13.81 18.13
N LEU A 464 1.99 12.92 17.91
CA LEU A 464 0.70 13.25 17.32
C LEU A 464 -0.20 13.83 18.40
N ARG A 465 -1.15 14.68 17.99
CA ARG A 465 -2.17 15.17 18.92
C ARG A 465 -3.05 14.05 19.44
N SER A 466 -3.62 14.25 20.63
CA SER A 466 -4.46 13.26 21.30
C SER A 466 -5.71 12.84 20.54
N GLU A 467 -6.14 13.56 19.50
CA GLU A 467 -7.29 13.15 18.69
C GLU A 467 -6.96 12.02 17.70
N TYR A 468 -5.69 11.72 17.46
CA TYR A 468 -5.25 10.62 16.60
C TYR A 468 -5.16 9.32 17.40
N GLU A 469 -5.83 8.29 16.91
CA GLU A 469 -5.95 6.98 17.58
C GLU A 469 -5.19 5.88 16.83
N MET A 470 -4.82 6.13 15.59
CA MET A 470 -4.13 5.19 14.72
C MET A 470 -3.11 5.92 13.85
N ALA A 471 -1.93 5.33 13.66
CA ALA A 471 -0.89 5.86 12.78
C ALA A 471 -0.05 4.74 12.18
N GLY A 472 0.55 5.00 11.02
CA GLY A 472 1.43 4.08 10.32
C GLY A 472 2.11 4.73 9.11
N PRO A 473 2.84 3.97 8.29
CA PRO A 473 3.33 4.42 7.00
C PRO A 473 2.19 4.96 6.14
N GLY A 474 2.45 6.06 5.43
CA GLY A 474 1.47 6.79 4.61
C GLY A 474 1.34 6.31 3.17
N SER A 475 2.05 5.23 2.84
CA SER A 475 2.07 4.62 1.52
C SER A 475 2.56 3.17 1.61
N GLY A 476 1.88 2.28 0.88
CA GLY A 476 2.26 0.94 0.47
C GLY A 476 3.26 0.92 -0.67
N GLY A 477 4.34 1.69 -0.52
CA GLY A 477 5.56 1.63 -1.33
C GLY A 477 5.38 1.53 -2.85
N GLY A 478 4.69 2.53 -3.40
CA GLY A 478 4.73 2.86 -4.83
C GLY A 478 6.08 3.45 -5.31
N GLY A 479 7.18 3.25 -4.59
CA GLY A 479 8.49 3.70 -4.99
C GLY A 479 9.05 2.79 -6.09
N TYR A 480 9.25 3.31 -7.30
CA TYR A 480 10.11 2.72 -8.35
C TYR A 480 11.60 2.60 -7.94
N TYR A 481 11.90 2.44 -6.66
CA TYR A 481 13.23 2.13 -6.19
C TYR A 481 13.48 0.65 -6.40
N TYR A 482 14.43 0.35 -7.30
CA TYR A 482 15.08 -0.94 -7.51
C TYR A 482 15.84 -1.41 -6.24
N GLY A 483 15.17 -1.47 -5.09
CA GLY A 483 15.65 -2.06 -3.84
C GLY A 483 15.02 -3.44 -3.67
N GLY A 484 15.82 -4.43 -3.30
CA GLY A 484 15.32 -5.79 -3.08
C GLY A 484 14.31 -5.84 -1.93
N TYR A 485 13.29 -6.68 -2.08
CA TYR A 485 12.29 -7.01 -1.06
C TYR A 485 12.93 -7.19 0.33
N ILE A 486 12.63 -6.31 1.30
CA ILE A 486 13.12 -6.44 2.68
C ILE A 486 12.11 -7.28 3.47
N ARG A 487 12.13 -8.59 3.25
CA ARG A 487 11.30 -9.56 3.99
C ARG A 487 11.81 -9.84 5.41
N SER A 488 12.65 -8.95 5.97
CA SER A 488 13.29 -9.16 7.27
C SER A 488 12.61 -8.35 8.35
N VAL A 489 12.08 -9.04 9.36
CA VAL A 489 11.60 -8.44 10.61
C VAL A 489 12.72 -7.78 11.44
N GLU A 490 13.99 -8.03 11.10
CA GLU A 490 15.14 -7.38 11.74
C GLU A 490 15.39 -5.96 11.21
N ASP A 491 14.81 -5.60 10.07
CA ASP A 491 15.05 -4.33 9.41
C ASP A 491 13.74 -3.56 9.20
N TYR A 492 13.63 -2.41 9.85
CA TYR A 492 12.45 -1.55 9.81
C TYR A 492 12.85 -0.09 9.73
N PHE A 493 12.07 0.66 8.96
CA PHE A 493 12.28 2.09 8.73
C PHE A 493 11.32 2.93 9.55
N TYR A 494 10.06 2.52 9.67
CA TYR A 494 9.03 3.27 10.39
C TYR A 494 8.88 2.78 11.84
N THR A 495 8.55 3.71 12.74
CA THR A 495 8.18 3.41 14.13
C THR A 495 6.88 4.10 14.50
N VAL A 496 6.03 3.37 15.22
CA VAL A 496 4.85 3.92 15.88
C VAL A 496 4.91 3.48 17.34
N SER A 497 4.91 4.43 18.27
CA SER A 497 4.99 4.14 19.69
C SER A 497 3.85 4.81 20.46
N ASP A 498 3.42 4.16 21.54
CA ASP A 498 2.46 4.73 22.50
C ASP A 498 3.12 4.72 23.88
N ASP A 499 3.30 5.91 24.44
CA ASP A 499 3.90 6.11 25.77
C ASP A 499 2.87 6.37 26.88
N GLY A 500 1.57 6.23 26.57
CA GLY A 500 0.45 6.44 27.47
C GLY A 500 -0.06 7.88 27.51
N ASP A 501 0.69 8.85 26.98
CA ASP A 501 0.25 10.25 26.80
C ASP A 501 -0.24 10.52 25.36
N GLY A 502 0.02 9.62 24.41
CA GLY A 502 -0.44 9.70 23.02
C GLY A 502 0.51 8.99 22.04
N LEU A 503 0.13 8.98 20.76
CA LEU A 503 0.90 8.34 19.70
C LEU A 503 2.13 9.17 19.29
N LEU A 504 3.20 8.45 18.98
CA LEU A 504 4.45 8.95 18.44
C LEU A 504 4.70 8.25 17.10
N ALA A 505 4.95 9.02 16.05
CA ALA A 505 5.27 8.50 14.71
C ALA A 505 6.70 8.93 14.32
N GLY A 506 7.50 8.00 13.83
CA GLY A 506 8.91 8.28 13.55
C GLY A 506 9.54 7.35 12.54
N ILE A 507 10.83 7.60 12.29
CA ILE A 507 11.66 6.74 11.43
C ILE A 507 13.03 6.47 12.05
N LYS A 508 13.66 5.42 11.55
CA LYS A 508 15.07 5.10 11.69
C LYS A 508 15.79 5.49 10.38
N PRO A 509 16.31 6.72 10.28
CA PRO A 509 16.92 7.20 9.04
C PRO A 509 18.24 6.47 8.75
N GLU A 510 18.45 6.10 7.49
CA GLU A 510 19.69 5.52 6.97
C GLU A 510 20.63 6.61 6.45
N GLU A 511 20.06 7.61 5.77
CA GLU A 511 20.75 8.78 5.26
C GLU A 511 20.30 10.08 5.95
N ASN A 512 21.07 11.14 5.73
CA ASN A 512 20.77 12.44 6.31
C ASN A 512 19.66 13.13 5.51
N PHE A 513 18.61 13.57 6.20
CA PHE A 513 17.35 14.11 5.63
C PHE A 513 16.41 13.04 5.05
N ASP A 514 16.55 11.79 5.44
CA ASP A 514 15.49 10.82 5.22
C ASP A 514 14.17 11.33 5.81
N SER A 515 13.12 11.16 5.02
CA SER A 515 11.77 11.60 5.35
C SER A 515 10.86 10.39 5.51
N GLY A 516 9.99 10.44 6.52
CA GLY A 516 8.91 9.48 6.68
C GLY A 516 7.63 10.03 6.11
N SER A 517 6.96 9.23 5.26
CA SER A 517 5.57 9.46 4.86
C SER A 517 4.66 8.69 5.81
N PHE A 518 3.71 9.36 6.43
CA PHE A 518 2.85 8.80 7.45
C PHE A 518 1.38 9.03 7.12
N TYR A 519 0.55 8.12 7.60
CA TYR A 519 -0.90 8.24 7.61
C TYR A 519 -1.40 8.04 9.03
N ALA A 520 -2.32 8.90 9.45
CA ALA A 520 -2.93 8.85 10.77
C ALA A 520 -4.42 9.13 10.69
N VAL A 521 -5.18 8.42 11.52
CA VAL A 521 -6.64 8.54 11.63
C VAL A 521 -6.98 9.06 13.01
N GLY A 522 -7.93 9.99 13.08
CA GLY A 522 -8.36 10.57 14.34
C GLY A 522 -9.80 11.05 14.33
N GLY A 523 -10.28 11.40 15.52
CA GLY A 523 -11.58 12.05 15.70
C GLY A 523 -11.55 13.50 15.22
N ALA A 524 -12.68 13.95 14.67
CA ALA A 524 -12.89 15.31 14.21
C ALA A 524 -14.22 15.87 14.73
N GLU A 525 -14.30 17.19 14.85
CA GLU A 525 -15.59 17.87 15.01
C GLU A 525 -16.12 18.28 13.63
N SER A 526 -17.45 18.29 13.48
CA SER A 526 -18.09 18.80 12.28
C SER A 526 -17.68 20.26 12.03
N ARG A 527 -17.26 20.53 10.80
CA ARG A 527 -16.89 21.86 10.29
C ARG A 527 -18.05 22.56 9.59
N GLY A 528 -19.27 22.04 9.69
CA GLY A 528 -20.45 22.54 8.99
C GLY A 528 -20.85 21.65 7.81
N GLN A 529 -21.31 22.24 6.70
CA GLN A 529 -21.79 21.49 5.54
C GLN A 529 -21.37 22.14 4.22
N ILE A 530 -21.20 21.33 3.18
CA ILE A 530 -21.11 21.81 1.80
C ILE A 530 -22.45 21.50 1.13
N PHE A 531 -23.29 22.52 1.00
CA PHE A 531 -24.67 22.34 0.55
C PHE A 531 -24.79 22.46 -0.97
N CYS A 532 -25.28 21.40 -1.63
CA CYS A 532 -25.42 21.35 -3.08
C CYS A 532 -26.90 21.37 -3.51
N GLU A 533 -27.24 22.24 -4.46
CA GLU A 533 -28.59 22.37 -5.01
C GLU A 533 -28.61 22.11 -6.52
N ASN A 534 -29.44 21.15 -6.95
CA ASN A 534 -29.76 20.91 -8.36
C ASN A 534 -28.52 20.74 -9.26
N LEU A 535 -27.51 19.99 -8.80
CA LEU A 535 -26.32 19.70 -9.60
C LEU A 535 -26.74 18.94 -10.87
N LYS A 536 -26.22 19.43 -12.00
CA LYS A 536 -26.49 18.87 -13.33
C LYS A 536 -25.20 18.83 -14.12
N TYR A 537 -24.94 17.66 -14.68
CA TYR A 537 -23.83 17.43 -15.57
C TYR A 537 -24.29 16.54 -16.72
N ASP A 538 -24.17 17.01 -17.96
CA ASP A 538 -24.49 16.19 -19.14
C ASP A 538 -23.29 16.02 -20.08
N ARG A 539 -23.31 14.97 -20.91
CA ARG A 539 -22.28 14.68 -21.93
C ARG A 539 -22.15 15.76 -23.02
N ARG A 540 -23.03 16.76 -23.03
CA ARG A 540 -23.01 17.89 -23.98
C ARG A 540 -22.35 19.14 -23.36
N GLY A 541 -21.85 19.05 -22.13
CA GLY A 541 -21.17 20.14 -21.42
C GLY A 541 -22.13 21.08 -20.68
N THR A 542 -23.40 20.70 -20.48
CA THR A 542 -24.32 21.47 -19.64
C THR A 542 -23.96 21.24 -18.18
N VAL A 543 -23.34 22.24 -17.57
CA VAL A 543 -23.10 22.29 -16.11
C VAL A 543 -24.12 23.23 -15.47
N GLY A 544 -24.67 22.83 -14.33
CA GLY A 544 -25.56 23.68 -13.56
C GLY A 544 -25.74 23.21 -12.13
N GLY A 545 -26.38 24.04 -11.33
CA GLY A 545 -26.55 23.84 -9.90
C GLY A 545 -25.76 24.86 -9.10
N LYS A 546 -25.97 24.83 -7.79
CA LYS A 546 -25.31 25.72 -6.83
C LYS A 546 -24.62 24.92 -5.75
N ILE A 547 -23.50 25.43 -5.28
CA ILE A 547 -22.75 24.86 -4.16
C ILE A 547 -22.52 25.99 -3.17
N THR A 548 -22.96 25.80 -1.94
CA THR A 548 -22.80 26.76 -0.84
C THR A 548 -21.83 26.20 0.17
N ASN A 549 -20.76 26.94 0.44
CA ASN A 549 -19.85 26.63 1.53
C ASN A 549 -20.52 27.06 2.85
N GLU A 550 -21.22 26.16 3.54
CA GLU A 550 -21.75 26.40 4.89
C GLU A 550 -20.83 25.84 5.97
N THR A 551 -19.52 25.74 5.67
CA THR A 551 -18.50 25.39 6.65
C THR A 551 -18.06 26.62 7.46
N ASP A 552 -17.34 26.39 8.55
CA ASP A 552 -16.71 27.42 9.36
C ASP A 552 -15.38 27.95 8.76
N CYS A 553 -14.96 27.43 7.60
CA CYS A 553 -13.70 27.76 6.95
C CYS A 553 -13.90 28.45 5.58
N ASP A 554 -13.01 29.41 5.30
CA ASP A 554 -12.80 29.90 3.93
C ASP A 554 -11.98 28.87 3.15
N MET A 555 -12.40 28.55 1.92
CA MET A 555 -11.69 27.62 1.05
C MET A 555 -10.88 28.39 0.02
N SER A 556 -9.56 28.18 -0.01
CA SER A 556 -8.68 28.72 -1.04
C SER A 556 -9.13 28.25 -2.43
N TYR A 557 -9.51 26.98 -2.53
CA TYR A 557 -10.01 26.37 -3.75
C TYR A 557 -11.09 25.33 -3.45
N MET A 558 -12.03 25.16 -4.37
CA MET A 558 -13.08 24.14 -4.33
C MET A 558 -13.12 23.39 -5.65
N ALA A 559 -12.87 22.08 -5.61
CA ALA A 559 -13.09 21.16 -6.71
C ALA A 559 -14.52 20.63 -6.71
N VAL A 560 -15.07 20.46 -7.92
CA VAL A 560 -16.29 19.72 -8.20
C VAL A 560 -15.91 18.65 -9.21
N TRP A 561 -15.93 17.40 -8.78
CA TRP A 561 -15.54 16.25 -9.57
C TRP A 561 -16.73 15.33 -9.81
N TYR A 562 -16.99 15.01 -11.08
CA TYR A 562 -18.00 14.06 -11.49
C TYR A 562 -17.57 13.28 -12.73
N GLN A 563 -17.63 11.94 -12.65
CA GLN A 563 -17.13 11.02 -13.67
C GLN A 563 -15.66 11.36 -13.99
N ASN A 564 -15.34 11.65 -15.26
CA ASN A 564 -13.99 12.00 -15.66
C ASN A 564 -13.74 13.50 -15.66
N ASN A 565 -14.65 14.34 -15.12
CA ASN A 565 -14.59 15.79 -15.27
C ASN A 565 -14.41 16.49 -13.93
N ILE A 566 -13.52 17.47 -13.90
CA ILE A 566 -13.24 18.29 -12.73
C ILE A 566 -13.33 19.77 -13.07
N MET A 567 -13.87 20.55 -12.13
CA MET A 567 -13.89 22.01 -12.17
C MET A 567 -13.36 22.54 -10.85
N ILE A 568 -12.45 23.50 -10.90
CA ILE A 568 -11.83 24.08 -9.70
C ILE A 568 -12.11 25.59 -9.69
N PHE A 569 -12.64 26.05 -8.56
CA PHE A 569 -12.97 27.44 -8.30
C PHE A 569 -12.11 27.98 -7.16
N SER A 570 -11.64 29.22 -7.27
CA SER A 570 -10.84 29.87 -6.24
C SER A 570 -11.67 30.76 -5.30
N ASP A 571 -11.13 30.95 -4.10
CA ASP A 571 -11.53 31.91 -3.07
C ASP A 571 -13.00 31.77 -2.62
N VAL A 572 -13.44 30.58 -2.20
CA VAL A 572 -14.83 30.29 -1.81
C VAL A 572 -15.01 30.53 -0.31
N LYS A 573 -15.59 31.67 0.04
CA LYS A 573 -15.74 32.12 1.44
C LYS A 573 -16.78 31.32 2.21
N ALA A 574 -16.63 31.25 3.53
CA ALA A 574 -17.67 30.73 4.40
C ALA A 574 -18.99 31.52 4.20
N GLY A 575 -20.08 30.79 3.98
CA GLY A 575 -21.41 31.31 3.62
C GLY A 575 -21.58 31.71 2.15
N GLU A 576 -20.57 31.53 1.29
CA GLU A 576 -20.64 31.88 -0.13
C GLU A 576 -21.27 30.77 -0.97
N THR A 577 -22.03 31.16 -1.99
CA THR A 577 -22.61 30.25 -2.99
C THR A 577 -21.98 30.45 -4.37
N ILE A 578 -21.44 29.38 -4.94
CA ILE A 578 -21.05 29.26 -6.34
C ILE A 578 -22.25 28.81 -7.17
N ASP A 579 -22.57 29.53 -8.23
CA ASP A 579 -23.50 29.10 -9.28
C ASP A 579 -22.69 28.61 -10.47
N LEU A 580 -22.62 27.29 -10.67
CA LEU A 580 -21.71 26.67 -11.64
C LEU A 580 -21.91 27.23 -13.06
N LYS A 581 -23.15 27.54 -13.45
CA LYS A 581 -23.44 28.04 -14.79
C LYS A 581 -22.93 29.47 -15.01
N ARG A 582 -23.03 30.31 -13.97
CA ARG A 582 -22.57 31.70 -14.02
C ARG A 582 -21.07 31.78 -13.81
N ASP A 583 -20.56 31.05 -12.83
CA ASP A 583 -19.23 31.29 -12.27
C ASP A 583 -18.10 30.60 -13.07
N ILE A 584 -18.42 29.62 -13.93
CA ILE A 584 -17.49 29.13 -14.98
C ILE A 584 -17.05 30.24 -15.94
N GLN A 585 -17.83 31.31 -16.09
CA GLN A 585 -17.48 32.45 -16.96
C GLN A 585 -16.63 33.51 -16.24
N ASN A 586 -16.33 33.32 -14.96
CA ASN A 586 -15.59 34.27 -14.14
C ASN A 586 -14.13 33.84 -14.00
N ASP A 587 -13.25 34.80 -13.68
CA ASP A 587 -11.81 34.57 -13.43
C ASP A 587 -11.54 33.66 -12.20
N ARG A 588 -12.58 33.32 -11.42
CA ARG A 588 -12.51 32.39 -10.29
C ARG A 588 -12.51 30.93 -10.73
N TYR A 589 -12.96 30.63 -11.94
CA TYR A 589 -12.83 29.29 -12.51
C TYR A 589 -11.39 29.13 -13.01
N VAL A 590 -10.55 28.48 -12.20
CA VAL A 590 -9.09 28.43 -12.42
C VAL A 590 -8.67 27.22 -13.23
N PHE A 591 -9.44 26.15 -13.20
CA PHE A 591 -9.18 24.94 -13.96
C PHE A 591 -10.47 24.19 -14.26
N GLY A 592 -10.54 23.59 -15.44
CA GLY A 592 -11.40 22.44 -15.61
C GLY A 592 -11.16 21.72 -16.93
N GLY A 593 -11.42 20.43 -16.88
CA GLY A 593 -11.04 19.49 -17.92
C GLY A 593 -11.53 18.10 -17.59
N SER A 594 -11.16 17.17 -18.46
CA SER A 594 -11.40 15.76 -18.23
C SER A 594 -10.07 15.04 -18.07
N PHE A 595 -9.99 14.12 -17.11
CA PHE A 595 -8.81 13.28 -16.89
C PHE A 595 -9.20 11.80 -17.00
N TYR A 596 -8.26 10.96 -17.45
CA TYR A 596 -8.46 9.52 -17.57
C TYR A 596 -7.69 8.74 -16.50
N SER A 597 -6.58 9.30 -16.02
CA SER A 597 -5.74 8.79 -14.94
C SER A 597 -5.50 9.90 -13.91
N VAL A 598 -5.24 9.53 -12.65
CA VAL A 598 -4.86 10.49 -11.60
C VAL A 598 -3.52 11.16 -11.91
N ASP A 599 -2.60 10.49 -12.63
CA ASP A 599 -1.33 11.11 -13.06
C ASP A 599 -1.55 12.29 -14.03
N ASP A 600 -2.63 12.28 -14.80
CA ASP A 600 -3.02 13.43 -15.63
C ASP A 600 -3.25 14.68 -14.76
N LEU A 601 -3.85 14.53 -13.57
CA LEU A 601 -4.09 15.64 -12.65
C LEU A 601 -2.79 16.18 -12.05
N LEU A 602 -1.82 15.32 -11.73
CA LEU A 602 -0.50 15.77 -11.29
C LEU A 602 0.21 16.60 -12.36
N TYR A 603 0.01 16.25 -13.64
CA TYR A 603 0.58 16.97 -14.76
C TYR A 603 -0.17 18.29 -15.05
N ASP A 604 -1.50 18.23 -15.16
CA ASP A 604 -2.33 19.35 -15.61
C ASP A 604 -2.65 20.38 -14.52
N VAL A 605 -2.72 19.94 -13.24
CA VAL A 605 -3.12 20.79 -12.11
C VAL A 605 -1.94 21.17 -11.22
N VAL A 606 -0.94 20.30 -11.03
CA VAL A 606 0.21 20.56 -10.14
C VAL A 606 1.51 20.82 -10.92
N SER A 607 1.54 20.53 -12.23
CA SER A 607 2.73 20.68 -13.09
C SER A 607 3.99 20.02 -12.51
N ILE A 608 3.84 18.86 -11.86
CA ILE A 608 4.93 18.25 -11.08
C ILE A 608 6.17 17.91 -11.92
N TYR A 609 6.01 17.68 -13.22
CA TYR A 609 7.09 17.34 -14.16
C TYR A 609 7.62 18.53 -14.98
N SER A 610 7.03 19.71 -14.81
CA SER A 610 7.35 20.89 -15.59
C SER A 610 7.99 21.93 -14.67
N TYR A 611 9.31 22.07 -14.80
CA TYR A 611 10.07 23.10 -14.10
C TYR A 611 9.70 24.46 -14.72
N HIS A 612 8.88 25.24 -14.01
CA HIS A 612 8.52 26.65 -14.26
C HIS A 612 7.22 26.96 -15.03
N ALA A 613 6.20 26.10 -15.02
CA ALA A 613 4.86 26.55 -15.44
C ALA A 613 4.20 27.37 -14.32
N ASP A 614 4.06 28.68 -14.52
CA ASP A 614 3.12 29.50 -13.76
C ASP A 614 1.71 29.23 -14.32
N LEU A 615 0.94 28.38 -13.65
CA LEU A 615 -0.42 28.03 -14.04
C LEU A 615 -1.46 29.10 -13.61
N GLY A 616 -1.03 30.17 -12.93
CA GLY A 616 -1.91 31.25 -12.48
C GLY A 616 -2.66 30.96 -11.17
N TYR A 617 -2.27 29.91 -10.45
CA TYR A 617 -2.80 29.55 -9.12
C TYR A 617 -1.73 28.86 -8.25
N GLU A 618 -1.94 28.86 -6.94
CA GLU A 618 -1.00 28.35 -5.94
C GLU A 618 -0.90 26.82 -6.03
N GLN A 619 0.29 26.31 -6.31
CA GLN A 619 0.50 24.90 -6.68
C GLN A 619 0.49 23.95 -5.47
N ASP A 620 0.90 24.43 -4.29
CA ASP A 620 0.85 23.65 -3.05
C ASP A 620 -0.59 23.42 -2.57
N ASP A 621 -1.46 24.42 -2.68
CA ASP A 621 -2.90 24.26 -2.43
C ASP A 621 -3.52 23.23 -3.38
N MET A 622 -3.12 23.22 -4.65
CA MET A 622 -3.58 22.23 -5.62
C MET A 622 -3.09 20.82 -5.28
N ALA A 623 -1.84 20.68 -4.84
CA ALA A 623 -1.31 19.40 -4.39
C ALA A 623 -2.11 18.89 -3.16
N ALA A 624 -2.43 19.76 -2.20
CA ALA A 624 -3.31 19.41 -1.08
C ALA A 624 -4.72 19.03 -1.55
N LEU A 625 -5.28 19.73 -2.54
CA LEU A 625 -6.58 19.42 -3.13
C LEU A 625 -6.62 18.02 -3.74
N LEU A 626 -5.57 17.61 -4.46
CA LEU A 626 -5.47 16.27 -5.03
C LEU A 626 -5.44 15.19 -3.95
N ILE A 627 -4.71 15.42 -2.85
CA ILE A 627 -4.70 14.50 -1.70
C ILE A 627 -6.11 14.37 -1.11
N GLY A 628 -6.82 15.50 -0.92
CA GLY A 628 -8.20 15.52 -0.45
C GLY A 628 -9.18 14.83 -1.38
N LEU A 629 -9.01 14.96 -2.70
CA LEU A 629 -9.80 14.24 -3.71
C LEU A 629 -9.61 12.73 -3.61
N GLY A 630 -8.37 12.26 -3.43
CA GLY A 630 -8.08 10.84 -3.26
C GLY A 630 -8.69 10.25 -1.99
N VAL A 631 -8.69 10.99 -0.87
CA VAL A 631 -9.41 10.56 0.34
C VAL A 631 -10.91 10.52 0.09
N ALA A 632 -11.48 11.59 -0.47
CA ALA A 632 -12.92 11.63 -0.73
C ALA A 632 -13.40 10.56 -1.72
N ASP A 633 -12.56 10.14 -2.67
CA ASP A 633 -12.86 9.02 -3.58
C ASP A 633 -12.88 7.68 -2.84
N ARG A 634 -11.89 7.43 -1.98
CA ARG A 634 -11.81 6.21 -1.15
C ARG A 634 -13.01 6.07 -0.22
N GLU A 635 -13.43 7.18 0.40
CA GLU A 635 -14.55 7.23 1.34
C GLU A 635 -15.93 7.31 0.64
N LYS A 636 -15.97 7.28 -0.70
CA LYS A 636 -17.21 7.40 -1.45
C LYS A 636 -18.12 6.20 -1.12
N PRO A 637 -19.40 6.43 -0.76
CA PRO A 637 -20.31 5.34 -0.42
C PRO A 637 -20.46 4.34 -1.57
N SER A 638 -19.90 3.14 -1.41
CA SER A 638 -20.11 2.02 -2.31
C SER A 638 -21.49 1.40 -2.05
N GLY A 639 -22.23 1.12 -3.13
CA GLY A 639 -23.44 0.29 -3.01
C GLY A 639 -23.06 -1.14 -2.61
N PRO A 640 -23.96 -1.92 -2.00
CA PRO A 640 -23.64 -3.23 -1.41
C PRO A 640 -23.13 -4.34 -2.35
N ASP A 641 -22.91 -4.10 -3.64
CA ASP A 641 -22.39 -5.09 -4.60
C ASP A 641 -21.55 -4.41 -5.69
N GLN A 642 -20.26 -4.17 -5.47
CA GLN A 642 -19.36 -3.79 -6.58
C GLN A 642 -18.04 -4.53 -6.53
N MET A 643 -18.00 -5.60 -7.32
CA MET A 643 -16.81 -6.29 -7.80
C MET A 643 -16.23 -5.50 -8.98
N ILE A 644 -14.91 -5.23 -8.98
CA ILE A 644 -14.21 -4.58 -10.09
C ILE A 644 -14.00 -5.61 -11.22
N ILE A 645 -14.51 -5.32 -12.42
CA ILE A 645 -14.41 -6.16 -13.60
C ILE A 645 -13.13 -5.82 -14.39
N VAL A 646 -12.25 -6.81 -14.64
CA VAL A 646 -11.00 -6.70 -15.44
C VAL A 646 -11.26 -6.60 -16.96
N SER A 647 -12.38 -6.00 -17.37
CA SER A 647 -12.68 -5.74 -18.79
C SER A 647 -12.96 -4.27 -19.06
N GLY A 648 -12.11 -3.36 -18.55
CA GLY A 648 -12.09 -1.94 -18.95
C GLY A 648 -13.42 -1.19 -18.84
N ALA A 649 -14.38 -1.73 -18.10
CA ALA A 649 -15.69 -1.16 -17.86
C ALA A 649 -15.77 -0.87 -16.37
N LYS A 650 -15.50 0.39 -16.00
CA LYS A 650 -15.73 0.88 -14.64
C LYS A 650 -17.16 0.49 -14.22
N PRO A 651 -17.36 -0.13 -13.03
CA PRO A 651 -18.69 -0.39 -12.51
C PRO A 651 -19.52 0.89 -12.52
N SER A 652 -20.84 0.76 -12.63
CA SER A 652 -21.73 1.92 -12.61
C SER A 652 -21.75 2.51 -11.21
N ASP A 653 -20.80 3.41 -10.94
CA ASP A 653 -20.80 4.29 -9.78
C ASP A 653 -22.20 4.87 -9.57
N MET A 654 -22.62 5.01 -8.31
CA MET A 654 -23.70 5.95 -8.01
C MET A 654 -23.34 7.31 -8.63
N ASP A 655 -24.28 7.93 -9.35
CA ASP A 655 -24.12 9.24 -10.02
C ASP A 655 -24.03 10.37 -8.97
N GLN A 656 -22.99 10.35 -8.15
CA GLN A 656 -22.66 11.35 -7.15
C GLN A 656 -21.41 12.12 -7.56
N ALA A 657 -21.47 13.43 -7.43
CA ALA A 657 -20.31 14.31 -7.49
C ALA A 657 -19.59 14.33 -6.15
N ILE A 658 -18.27 14.45 -6.22
CA ILE A 658 -17.38 14.71 -5.08
C ILE A 658 -17.09 16.22 -5.09
N ILE A 659 -17.30 16.88 -3.96
CA ILE A 659 -16.96 18.28 -3.76
C ILE A 659 -15.89 18.34 -2.68
N VAL A 660 -14.74 18.95 -2.98
CA VAL A 660 -13.61 19.07 -2.04
C VAL A 660 -13.15 20.51 -1.98
N GLY A 661 -13.03 21.07 -0.78
CA GLY A 661 -12.50 22.41 -0.55
C GLY A 661 -11.21 22.39 0.25
N VAL A 662 -10.18 23.12 -0.21
CA VAL A 662 -8.89 23.25 0.50
C VAL A 662 -8.87 24.48 1.38
N VAL A 663 -8.37 24.32 2.60
CA VAL A 663 -8.20 25.34 3.64
C VAL A 663 -6.71 25.39 4.03
N ARG A 664 -6.12 26.59 4.04
CA ARG A 664 -4.75 26.83 4.52
C ARG A 664 -4.70 26.97 6.03
N ASP A 665 -3.52 26.75 6.61
CA ASP A 665 -3.25 26.93 8.04
C ASP A 665 -4.28 26.19 8.92
N TYR A 666 -4.54 24.95 8.57
CA TYR A 666 -5.54 24.10 9.23
C TYR A 666 -5.05 23.60 10.60
N ASP A 667 -5.75 22.61 11.16
CA ASP A 667 -5.32 21.97 12.39
C ASP A 667 -4.02 21.19 12.19
N ARG A 668 -3.10 21.37 13.14
CA ARG A 668 -1.82 20.67 13.16
C ARG A 668 -1.98 19.20 13.53
N VAL A 669 -1.23 18.32 12.88
CA VAL A 669 -1.12 16.90 13.20
C VAL A 669 -0.22 16.66 14.43
N THR A 670 0.79 17.50 14.64
CA THR A 670 1.78 17.31 15.71
C THR A 670 1.57 18.18 16.95
N GLU A 671 2.01 17.66 18.09
CA GLU A 671 2.25 18.42 19.32
C GLU A 671 3.72 18.86 19.44
N GLY A 672 3.93 19.99 20.11
CA GLY A 672 5.27 20.46 20.47
C GLY A 672 5.92 21.40 19.44
N LYS A 673 7.25 21.44 19.45
CA LYS A 673 8.07 22.39 18.69
C LYS A 673 8.52 21.80 17.35
N CYS A 674 7.56 21.51 16.49
CA CYS A 674 7.81 21.16 15.08
C CYS A 674 7.45 22.36 14.19
N SER A 675 8.17 22.55 13.08
CA SER A 675 7.79 23.50 12.05
C SER A 675 6.83 22.80 11.11
N GLU A 676 5.54 23.12 11.22
CA GLU A 676 4.48 22.42 10.50
C GLU A 676 3.73 23.36 9.55
N THR A 677 3.66 22.98 8.28
CA THR A 677 2.76 23.57 7.29
C THR A 677 1.59 22.60 7.11
N SER A 678 0.37 23.07 7.35
CA SER A 678 -0.83 22.22 7.42
C SER A 678 -1.93 22.72 6.49
N TYR A 679 -2.54 21.77 5.77
CA TYR A 679 -3.68 21.98 4.89
C TYR A 679 -4.87 21.12 5.34
N GLY A 680 -6.07 21.67 5.20
CA GLY A 680 -7.34 20.97 5.45
C GLY A 680 -8.09 20.76 4.15
N CYS A 681 -8.72 19.60 3.98
CA CYS A 681 -9.61 19.29 2.87
C CYS A 681 -10.99 18.91 3.42
N LEU A 682 -11.97 19.78 3.23
CA LEU A 682 -13.36 19.49 3.61
C LEU A 682 -14.11 18.97 2.40
N TYR A 683 -14.71 17.79 2.50
CA TYR A 683 -15.42 17.18 1.37
C TYR A 683 -16.89 16.85 1.68
N SER A 684 -17.67 16.70 0.61
CA SER A 684 -19.06 16.24 0.65
C SER A 684 -19.43 15.57 -0.68
N TYR A 685 -20.48 14.74 -0.64
CA TYR A 685 -21.05 14.10 -1.81
C TYR A 685 -22.39 14.75 -2.18
N ALA A 686 -22.71 14.78 -3.47
CA ALA A 686 -23.99 15.30 -3.94
C ALA A 686 -24.52 14.54 -5.16
N GLU A 687 -25.81 14.23 -5.18
CA GLU A 687 -26.45 13.58 -6.32
C GLU A 687 -26.51 14.51 -7.55
N ILE A 688 -26.28 13.95 -8.75
CA ILE A 688 -26.46 14.65 -10.01
C ILE A 688 -27.81 14.30 -10.64
N GLY A 689 -28.64 15.32 -10.88
CA GLY A 689 -29.90 15.18 -11.61
C GLY A 689 -29.67 15.01 -13.12
N GLY A 690 -29.88 13.81 -13.64
CA GLY A 690 -29.74 13.48 -15.08
C GLY A 690 -29.12 12.12 -15.40
N GLY A 691 -28.75 11.36 -14.37
CA GLY A 691 -28.26 9.98 -14.47
C GLY A 691 -29.22 9.01 -15.14
N ARG A 692 -28.68 7.91 -15.69
CA ARG A 692 -29.25 6.98 -16.71
C ARG A 692 -30.67 6.39 -16.51
N ASN A 693 -31.41 6.76 -15.48
CA ASN A 693 -32.77 6.26 -15.18
C ASN A 693 -33.89 7.30 -15.26
N ALA A 694 -33.76 8.33 -16.12
CA ALA A 694 -34.94 9.07 -16.59
C ALA A 694 -35.62 8.29 -17.71
N SER A 695 -36.50 7.36 -17.33
CA SER A 695 -37.36 6.58 -18.20
C SER A 695 -38.20 7.46 -19.14
N HIS A 696 -38.05 7.22 -20.44
CA HIS A 696 -39.12 7.30 -21.43
C HIS A 696 -39.00 6.15 -22.43
#